data_AF-A0A815LF22-F1
#
_entry.id   AF-A0A815LF22-F1
#
_cell.length_a   1.000
_cell.length_b   1.000
_cell.length_c   1.000
_cell.angle_alpha   90.00
_cell.angle_beta   90.00
_cell.angle_gamma   90.00
#
_symmetry.space_group_name_H-M   'P 1'
#
loop_
_entity.id
_entity.type
_entity.pdbx_description
1 polymer ?
#
loop_
_entity_poly.entity_id
_entity_poly.type
_entity_poly.pdbx_seq_one_letter_code
_entity_poly.pdbx_strand_id
1 'polypeptide(L)'
;MVGFTMFQHVDARLQQIMKSKKPFGGVSVIVLGDFNQLRPVGDKYIFQFNNSYNALVDNPLWSLFELFELTEIIRQKDDKAFAIALSNTAKGMMTLEDINLLKSRIVSNENLEIMGDAIRVFRSNAEVDAYNTKVLASLNTEGAIANVYDFCIGDGLASIKEKVLTNVKNLKTTETYGLPLEINLKVNAKYMMTVNIDIEDGLVNGACGKLIMIDYGKLQKTNEIVPCRLGIKFNEEKTGRKTRANFQNVMRNRNIDLSLTPIEPVTRQINTKSTNFKVERKQFPVVPCEAMTIYKSQGGTYEKVVVNLKKGMTISKLYVASSRATKAGGLYLVDDFVPPKPPESNDAVAMMFKNVRSEQMLKFSLEFPKESQERFYLMFYNVQSLNKHFLDVKSDKTFLSASIISLVETWTKSSDSLEIEGFKIVQRRDCNDIRKPFGQITYLKNDLNYENILEKCEYSGKNHIEHCSIKIDDFCIISIYNLPNSSFDVVKRHINEVTTVSKRFCENIVVVGDFNIDLKIKTNHKFIDYMESFGLTLINKLNKNSTNAKTQIDYCFTNGNGLKSDYFESLTSFHKPIWIRKREILTGIHVDEIKQIRTDIPFNLKDLRIYDQSDTMEVDEEFSSDRYKIVDENEQTDIDTTFNLKDRHTND
;
A
#
# COMPACT_ATOMS: atom_id res chain seq x y z
N MET A 1 16.45 2.02 -1.67
CA MET A 1 17.53 2.55 -0.80
C MET A 1 17.91 1.62 0.35
N VAL A 2 17.03 0.74 0.84
CA VAL A 2 17.42 -0.34 1.77
C VAL A 2 18.32 -1.33 1.03
N GLY A 3 19.48 -1.65 1.61
CA GLY A 3 20.42 -2.62 1.06
C GLY A 3 20.38 -3.97 1.78
N PHE A 4 21.12 -4.93 1.23
CA PHE A 4 21.14 -6.33 1.68
C PHE A 4 21.44 -6.46 3.17
N THR A 5 22.50 -5.83 3.66
CA THR A 5 22.91 -5.95 5.07
C THR A 5 21.85 -5.36 6.00
N MET A 6 21.29 -4.21 5.65
CA MET A 6 20.22 -3.60 6.45
C MET A 6 18.97 -4.49 6.52
N PHE A 7 18.61 -5.12 5.41
CA PHE A 7 17.43 -6.00 5.33
C PHE A 7 17.59 -7.24 6.22
N GLN A 8 18.78 -7.85 6.24
CA GLN A 8 19.11 -8.96 7.15
C GLN A 8 19.05 -8.54 8.63
N HIS A 9 19.54 -7.34 8.96
CA HIS A 9 19.44 -6.84 10.33
C HIS A 9 17.98 -6.62 10.76
N VAL A 10 17.09 -6.17 9.87
CA VAL A 10 15.67 -6.01 10.17
C VAL A 10 15.03 -7.37 10.51
N ASP A 11 15.26 -8.39 9.68
CA ASP A 11 14.80 -9.75 9.94
C ASP A 11 15.31 -10.28 11.29
N ALA A 12 16.62 -10.21 11.53
CA ALA A 12 17.22 -10.69 12.78
C ALA A 12 16.65 -9.98 14.02
N ARG A 13 16.39 -8.67 13.95
CA ARG A 13 15.79 -7.91 15.07
C ARG A 13 14.33 -8.29 15.29
N LEU A 14 13.57 -8.53 14.23
CA LEU A 14 12.18 -8.99 14.36
C LEU A 14 12.11 -10.41 14.95
N GLN A 15 12.99 -11.32 14.53
CA GLN A 15 13.09 -12.66 15.12
C GLN A 15 13.37 -12.60 16.64
N GLN A 16 14.29 -11.72 17.06
CA GLN A 16 14.61 -11.49 18.47
C GLN A 16 13.41 -10.95 19.26
N ILE A 17 12.76 -9.92 18.74
CA ILE A 17 11.63 -9.24 19.41
C ILE A 17 10.43 -10.19 19.54
N MET A 18 10.11 -10.90 18.46
CA MET A 18 8.96 -11.80 18.40
C MET A 18 9.24 -13.18 19.02
N LYS A 19 10.47 -13.42 19.49
CA LYS A 19 10.94 -14.72 20.00
C LYS A 19 10.61 -15.88 19.06
N SER A 20 10.78 -15.66 17.76
CA SER A 20 10.41 -16.59 16.69
C SER A 20 11.52 -16.67 15.66
N LYS A 21 11.93 -17.89 15.31
CA LYS A 21 12.94 -18.14 14.25
C LYS A 21 12.36 -18.11 12.84
N LYS A 22 11.04 -17.89 12.69
CA LYS A 22 10.43 -17.72 11.37
C LYS A 22 10.97 -16.44 10.72
N PRO A 23 11.07 -16.37 9.38
CA PRO A 23 11.42 -15.13 8.69
C PRO A 23 10.59 -13.94 9.20
N PHE A 24 11.26 -12.82 9.45
CA PHE A 24 10.75 -11.59 10.04
C PHE A 24 9.98 -11.80 11.36
N GLY A 25 10.36 -12.81 12.15
CA GLY A 25 9.69 -13.15 13.41
C GLY A 25 8.27 -13.69 13.22
N GLY A 26 7.89 -14.10 12.00
CA GLY A 26 6.53 -14.55 11.66
C GLY A 26 5.55 -13.41 11.36
N VAL A 27 6.02 -12.17 11.22
CA VAL A 27 5.22 -11.01 10.83
C VAL A 27 5.05 -11.00 9.30
N SER A 28 3.86 -10.63 8.82
CA SER A 28 3.65 -10.39 7.39
C SER A 28 4.35 -9.10 6.96
N VAL A 29 5.21 -9.18 5.94
CA VAL A 29 6.01 -8.05 5.48
C VAL A 29 5.59 -7.67 4.07
N ILE A 30 5.21 -6.40 3.90
CA ILE A 30 4.94 -5.78 2.60
C ILE A 30 6.03 -4.76 2.34
N VAL A 31 6.69 -4.87 1.18
CA VAL A 31 7.73 -3.95 0.75
C VAL A 31 7.27 -3.17 -0.48
N LEU A 32 7.55 -1.87 -0.50
CA LEU A 32 7.16 -0.96 -1.57
C LEU A 32 8.42 -0.22 -2.04
N GLY A 33 8.65 -0.18 -3.35
CA GLY A 33 9.82 0.47 -3.90
C GLY A 33 9.95 0.35 -5.41
N ASP A 34 10.99 0.98 -5.95
CA ASP A 34 11.32 0.98 -7.37
C ASP A 34 12.84 0.81 -7.51
N PHE A 35 13.27 -0.34 -8.05
CA PHE A 35 14.68 -0.67 -8.21
C PHE A 35 15.36 0.06 -9.37
N ASN A 36 14.61 0.68 -10.28
CA ASN A 36 15.19 1.53 -11.33
C ASN A 36 15.62 2.91 -10.78
N GLN A 37 15.17 3.26 -9.56
CA GLN A 37 15.62 4.46 -8.85
C GLN A 37 17.02 4.26 -8.23
N LEU A 38 17.37 5.09 -7.24
CA LEU A 38 18.72 5.09 -6.68
C LEU A 38 18.99 3.80 -5.89
N ARG A 39 20.14 3.20 -6.20
CA ARG A 39 20.70 2.07 -5.46
C ARG A 39 20.99 2.42 -3.99
N PRO A 40 21.05 1.42 -3.09
CA PRO A 40 21.51 1.61 -1.72
C PRO A 40 22.92 2.26 -1.67
N VAL A 41 23.12 3.16 -0.71
CA VAL A 41 24.39 3.85 -0.51
C VAL A 41 25.29 2.98 0.36
N GLY A 42 26.44 2.55 -0.16
CA GLY A 42 27.40 1.74 0.58
C GLY A 42 26.98 0.29 0.84
N ASP A 43 25.91 -0.18 0.20
CA ASP A 43 25.37 -1.54 0.36
C ASP A 43 24.96 -2.12 -1.02
N LYS A 44 24.81 -3.44 -1.10
CA LYS A 44 24.32 -4.18 -2.27
C LYS A 44 22.79 -4.11 -2.35
N TYR A 45 22.23 -4.42 -3.52
CA TYR A 45 20.79 -4.62 -3.62
C TYR A 45 20.36 -5.82 -2.76
N ILE A 46 19.14 -5.78 -2.20
CA ILE A 46 18.60 -6.82 -1.31
C ILE A 46 18.46 -8.20 -1.97
N PHE A 47 18.44 -8.25 -3.30
CA PHE A 47 18.37 -9.47 -4.09
C PHE A 47 19.76 -9.99 -4.55
N GLN A 48 20.85 -9.28 -4.26
CA GLN A 48 22.20 -9.71 -4.62
C GLN A 48 22.86 -10.52 -3.51
N PHE A 49 23.59 -11.57 -3.89
CA PHE A 49 24.33 -12.42 -2.96
C PHE A 49 25.64 -11.78 -2.46
N ASN A 50 26.13 -12.27 -1.33
CA ASN A 50 27.45 -11.92 -0.85
C ASN A 50 28.50 -12.96 -1.28
N ASN A 51 29.33 -12.64 -2.28
CA ASN A 51 30.43 -13.49 -2.78
C ASN A 51 31.58 -13.71 -1.77
N SER A 52 31.37 -13.48 -0.47
CA SER A 52 32.39 -13.79 0.53
C SER A 52 32.33 -15.28 0.88
N TYR A 53 33.49 -15.95 0.86
CA TYR A 53 33.73 -17.39 1.11
C TYR A 53 33.11 -18.01 2.40
N ASN A 54 32.36 -17.24 3.20
CA ASN A 54 31.55 -17.73 4.32
C ASN A 54 30.08 -18.04 3.89
N ALA A 55 29.85 -18.34 2.62
CA ALA A 55 28.55 -18.58 1.99
C ALA A 55 27.93 -19.95 2.35
N LEU A 56 27.87 -20.30 3.63
CA LEU A 56 27.05 -21.42 4.13
C LEU A 56 25.61 -20.98 4.44
N VAL A 57 25.23 -19.75 4.11
CA VAL A 57 23.84 -19.27 4.20
C VAL A 57 23.40 -18.78 2.83
N ASP A 58 23.07 -19.74 1.98
CA ASP A 58 22.19 -19.56 0.83
C ASP A 58 20.79 -19.21 1.35
N ASN A 59 20.50 -17.94 1.64
CA ASN A 59 19.13 -17.45 1.51
C ASN A 59 19.05 -15.92 1.45
N PRO A 60 19.06 -15.28 0.26
CA PRO A 60 18.63 -13.90 0.19
C PRO A 60 17.16 -13.87 0.59
N LEU A 61 16.83 -13.28 1.74
CA LEU A 61 15.46 -13.11 2.25
C LEU A 61 14.46 -12.61 1.18
N TRP A 62 14.97 -11.93 0.17
CA TRP A 62 14.23 -11.50 -1.01
C TRP A 62 13.53 -12.64 -1.77
N SER A 63 14.09 -13.86 -1.76
CA SER A 63 13.51 -15.05 -2.42
C SER A 63 12.13 -15.43 -1.86
N LEU A 64 11.80 -14.98 -0.64
CA LEU A 64 10.53 -15.23 0.05
C LEU A 64 9.41 -14.29 -0.41
N PHE A 65 9.72 -13.25 -1.21
CA PHE A 65 8.75 -12.25 -1.65
C PHE A 65 8.19 -12.58 -3.02
N GLU A 66 6.89 -12.31 -3.18
CA GLU A 66 6.21 -12.32 -4.46
C GLU A 66 5.99 -10.87 -4.95
N LEU A 67 6.08 -10.65 -6.26
CA LEU A 67 5.99 -9.31 -6.86
C LEU A 67 4.60 -9.00 -7.38
N PHE A 68 4.08 -7.84 -6.98
CA PHE A 68 2.98 -7.19 -7.68
C PHE A 68 3.45 -5.88 -8.29
N GLU A 69 3.33 -5.75 -9.61
CA GLU A 69 3.78 -4.56 -10.35
C GLU A 69 2.62 -3.59 -10.61
N LEU A 70 2.78 -2.35 -10.16
CA LEU A 70 1.86 -1.26 -10.49
C LEU A 70 2.21 -0.70 -11.87
N THR A 71 1.22 -0.67 -12.77
CA THR A 71 1.42 -0.27 -14.18
C THR A 71 0.88 1.13 -14.50
N GLU A 72 0.01 1.68 -13.66
CA GLU A 72 -0.61 2.98 -13.90
C GLU A 72 0.24 4.12 -13.29
N ILE A 73 0.67 5.06 -14.13
CA ILE A 73 1.49 6.20 -13.73
C ILE A 73 0.58 7.38 -13.37
N ILE A 74 0.38 7.62 -12.06
CA ILE A 74 -0.49 8.69 -11.58
C ILE A 74 0.19 10.08 -11.61
N ARG A 75 1.50 10.15 -11.36
CA ARG A 75 2.21 11.44 -11.23
C ARG A 75 2.20 12.26 -12.53
N GLN A 76 2.34 11.59 -13.67
CA GLN A 76 2.33 12.18 -15.01
C GLN A 76 1.06 11.81 -15.81
N LYS A 77 -0.06 11.53 -15.13
CA LYS A 77 -1.30 11.04 -15.77
C LYS A 77 -1.82 11.94 -16.90
N ASP A 78 -1.57 13.25 -16.81
CA ASP A 78 -2.02 14.25 -17.78
C ASP A 78 -1.02 14.46 -18.94
N ASP A 79 0.11 13.75 -18.96
CA ASP A 79 1.18 13.87 -19.97
C ASP A 79 1.75 12.49 -20.32
N LYS A 80 0.99 11.75 -21.14
CA LYS A 80 1.31 10.36 -21.52
C LYS A 80 2.66 10.24 -22.22
N ALA A 81 3.00 11.18 -23.12
CA ALA A 81 4.27 11.16 -23.83
C ALA A 81 5.46 11.30 -22.87
N PHE A 82 5.35 12.20 -21.89
CA PHE A 82 6.37 12.34 -20.86
C PHE A 82 6.47 11.12 -19.93
N ALA A 83 5.33 10.53 -19.54
CA ALA A 83 5.30 9.32 -18.71
C ALA A 83 6.02 8.14 -19.39
N ILE A 84 5.81 7.97 -20.70
CA ILE A 84 6.49 6.96 -21.53
C ILE A 84 8.00 7.25 -21.58
N ALA A 85 8.39 8.48 -21.91
CA ALA A 85 9.81 8.87 -21.99
C ALA A 85 10.56 8.65 -20.67
N LEU A 86 9.93 8.95 -19.52
CA LEU A 86 10.51 8.69 -18.20
C LEU A 86 10.65 7.20 -17.91
N SER A 87 9.67 6.39 -18.29
CA SER A 87 9.71 4.92 -18.12
C SER A 87 10.79 4.28 -18.98
N ASN A 88 10.97 4.76 -20.22
CA ASN A 88 12.05 4.32 -21.10
C ASN A 88 13.41 4.79 -20.59
N THR A 89 13.49 6.02 -20.05
CA THR A 89 14.68 6.51 -19.35
C THR A 89 15.04 5.61 -18.17
N ALA A 90 14.08 5.21 -17.34
CA ALA A 90 14.31 4.33 -16.19
C ALA A 90 14.92 2.98 -16.59
N LYS A 91 14.49 2.44 -17.74
CA LYS A 91 14.97 1.17 -18.30
C LYS A 91 16.24 1.31 -19.14
N GLY A 92 16.69 2.55 -19.41
CA GLY A 92 17.79 2.84 -20.34
C GLY A 92 17.48 2.46 -21.80
N MET A 93 16.20 2.42 -22.18
CA MET A 93 15.74 2.06 -23.53
C MET A 93 15.04 3.25 -24.21
N MET A 94 15.69 4.41 -24.20
CA MET A 94 15.11 5.64 -24.75
C MET A 94 14.99 5.57 -26.29
N THR A 95 13.82 5.93 -26.80
CA THR A 95 13.59 6.11 -28.24
C THR A 95 14.09 7.47 -28.72
N LEU A 96 14.12 7.68 -30.04
CA LEU A 96 14.47 8.99 -30.60
C LEU A 96 13.47 10.08 -30.19
N GLU A 97 12.19 9.73 -30.05
CA GLU A 97 11.13 10.63 -29.58
C GLU A 97 11.36 11.03 -28.12
N ASP A 98 11.72 10.08 -27.25
CA ASP A 98 12.05 10.35 -25.85
C ASP A 98 13.24 11.32 -25.74
N ILE A 99 14.28 11.06 -26.54
CA ILE A 99 15.50 11.88 -26.56
C ILE A 99 15.17 13.30 -27.05
N ASN A 100 14.39 13.44 -28.12
CA ASN A 100 13.98 14.74 -28.65
C ASN A 100 13.10 15.49 -27.64
N LEU A 101 12.20 14.80 -26.94
CA LEU A 101 11.39 15.37 -25.88
C LEU A 101 12.27 15.95 -24.78
N LEU A 102 13.22 15.18 -24.22
CA LEU A 102 14.12 15.67 -23.17
C LEU A 102 15.06 16.77 -23.68
N LYS A 103 15.60 16.65 -24.89
CA LYS A 103 16.42 17.72 -25.50
C LYS A 103 15.64 19.04 -25.65
N SER A 104 14.35 18.97 -25.96
CA SER A 104 13.49 20.17 -26.03
C SER A 104 13.31 20.89 -24.68
N ARG A 105 13.70 20.24 -23.57
CA ARG A 105 13.65 20.80 -22.21
C ARG A 105 14.97 21.43 -21.77
N ILE A 106 16.00 21.42 -22.62
CA ILE A 106 17.28 22.07 -22.33
C ILE A 106 17.06 23.60 -22.32
N VAL A 107 17.54 24.25 -21.27
CA VAL A 107 17.48 25.70 -21.09
C VAL A 107 18.86 26.26 -20.79
N SER A 108 19.12 27.49 -21.26
CA SER A 108 20.34 28.21 -20.92
C SER A 108 20.34 28.65 -19.45
N ASN A 109 21.52 28.82 -18.86
CA ASN A 109 21.67 29.29 -17.48
C ASN A 109 21.05 30.68 -17.25
N GLU A 110 21.00 31.53 -18.27
CA GLU A 110 20.44 32.89 -18.22
C GLU A 110 18.90 32.87 -18.12
N ASN A 111 18.23 31.91 -18.77
CA ASN A 111 16.78 31.75 -18.69
C ASN A 111 16.31 31.15 -17.35
N LEU A 112 17.23 30.63 -16.53
CA LEU A 112 16.90 29.98 -15.27
C LEU A 112 16.53 30.94 -14.14
N GLU A 113 16.95 32.21 -14.21
CA GLU A 113 16.57 33.23 -13.22
C GLU A 113 15.09 33.64 -13.38
N ILE A 114 14.55 33.46 -14.59
CA ILE A 114 13.14 33.74 -14.94
C ILE A 114 12.20 32.62 -14.45
N MET A 115 12.73 31.45 -14.10
CA MET A 115 11.94 30.24 -13.82
C MET A 115 11.33 30.19 -12.39
N GLY A 116 11.46 31.25 -11.60
CA GLY A 116 10.74 31.46 -10.33
C GLY A 116 10.90 30.31 -9.33
N ASP A 117 9.76 29.82 -8.80
CA ASP A 117 9.65 28.84 -7.70
C ASP A 117 10.11 27.39 -8.01
N ALA A 118 10.81 27.14 -9.13
CA ALA A 118 11.27 25.79 -9.48
C ALA A 118 12.26 25.22 -8.45
N ILE A 119 12.08 23.94 -8.07
CA ILE A 119 13.07 23.27 -7.21
C ILE A 119 14.30 22.89 -8.03
N ARG A 120 15.49 23.15 -7.50
CA ARG A 120 16.73 22.71 -8.14
C ARG A 120 17.25 21.43 -7.52
N VAL A 121 17.60 20.47 -8.37
CA VAL A 121 18.20 19.21 -7.92
C VAL A 121 19.65 19.08 -8.42
N PHE A 122 20.56 18.80 -7.49
CA PHE A 122 21.99 18.62 -7.76
C PHE A 122 22.48 17.23 -7.34
N ARG A 123 23.67 16.83 -7.81
CA ARG A 123 24.24 15.52 -7.45
C ARG A 123 24.89 15.53 -6.05
N SER A 124 25.41 16.66 -5.59
CA SER A 124 26.26 16.75 -4.40
C SER A 124 25.78 17.81 -3.42
N ASN A 125 26.03 17.59 -2.12
CA ASN A 125 25.69 18.57 -1.09
C ASN A 125 26.45 19.88 -1.29
N ALA A 126 27.70 19.86 -1.74
CA ALA A 126 28.48 21.08 -1.98
C ALA A 126 27.84 22.01 -3.01
N GLU A 127 27.24 21.46 -4.08
CA GLU A 127 26.51 22.26 -5.07
C GLU A 127 25.18 22.79 -4.53
N VAL A 128 24.49 21.98 -3.72
CA VAL A 128 23.26 22.39 -3.02
C VAL A 128 23.56 23.56 -2.08
N ASP A 129 24.59 23.42 -1.26
CA ASP A 129 25.00 24.42 -0.27
C ASP A 129 25.41 25.72 -0.97
N ALA A 130 26.26 25.64 -2.02
CA ALA A 130 26.66 26.80 -2.80
C ALA A 130 25.47 27.54 -3.43
N TYR A 131 24.51 26.81 -4.01
CA TYR A 131 23.32 27.41 -4.60
C TYR A 131 22.41 28.03 -3.54
N ASN A 132 22.14 27.30 -2.44
CA ASN A 132 21.33 27.80 -1.34
C ASN A 132 21.92 29.08 -0.74
N THR A 133 23.24 29.11 -0.48
CA THR A 133 23.93 30.31 0.00
C THR A 133 23.80 31.47 -0.98
N LYS A 134 23.95 31.23 -2.29
CA LYS A 134 23.76 32.26 -3.32
C LYS A 134 22.34 32.84 -3.29
N VAL A 135 21.31 31.98 -3.25
CA VAL A 135 19.90 32.44 -3.24
C VAL A 135 19.60 33.21 -1.96
N LEU A 136 19.98 32.70 -0.80
CA LEU A 136 19.78 33.40 0.48
C LEU A 136 20.47 34.77 0.52
N ALA A 137 21.66 34.88 -0.06
CA ALA A 137 22.37 36.15 -0.16
C ALA A 137 21.68 37.16 -1.11
N SER A 138 20.98 36.68 -2.15
CA SER A 138 20.23 37.52 -3.08
C SER A 138 18.87 38.00 -2.54
N LEU A 139 18.38 37.40 -1.45
CA LEU A 139 17.09 37.76 -0.85
C LEU A 139 17.22 39.00 0.05
N ASN A 140 16.64 40.11 -0.42
CA ASN A 140 16.49 41.37 0.31
C ASN A 140 15.27 41.34 1.25
N THR A 141 15.16 40.28 2.05
CA THR A 141 14.10 40.08 3.04
C THR A 141 14.65 40.05 4.45
N GLU A 142 13.75 40.14 5.43
CA GLU A 142 14.06 39.89 6.84
C GLU A 142 14.82 38.58 7.00
N GLY A 143 15.86 38.59 7.81
CA GLY A 143 16.66 37.41 8.07
C GLY A 143 17.31 37.43 9.45
N ALA A 144 17.77 36.27 9.86
CA ALA A 144 18.46 36.07 11.12
C ALA A 144 19.46 34.92 11.01
N ILE A 145 20.50 34.97 11.83
CA ILE A 145 21.40 33.83 12.02
C ILE A 145 20.93 33.09 13.26
N ALA A 146 20.48 31.84 13.10
CA ALA A 146 20.17 30.96 14.22
C ALA A 146 21.41 30.15 14.60
N ASN A 147 22.09 30.59 15.65
CA ASN A 147 23.23 29.89 16.22
C ASN A 147 22.78 28.70 17.07
N VAL A 148 23.62 27.67 17.10
CA VAL A 148 23.37 26.50 17.95
C VAL A 148 23.60 26.81 19.43
N TYR A 149 22.84 26.13 20.29
CA TYR A 149 23.09 26.09 21.73
C TYR A 149 23.51 24.67 22.14
N ASP A 150 24.80 24.48 22.38
CA ASP A 150 25.37 23.22 22.85
C ASP A 150 25.63 23.28 24.37
N PHE A 151 25.12 22.29 25.10
CA PHE A 151 25.25 22.16 26.55
C PHE A 151 26.01 20.89 26.90
N CYS A 152 27.12 21.01 27.62
CA CYS A 152 27.92 19.87 28.08
C CYS A 152 27.49 19.44 29.49
N ILE A 153 27.03 18.19 29.60
CA ILE A 153 26.57 17.53 30.82
C ILE A 153 27.64 16.53 31.27
N GLY A 154 28.00 16.58 32.56
CA GLY A 154 29.00 15.72 33.18
C GLY A 154 29.89 16.48 34.15
N ASP A 155 30.46 15.75 35.11
CA ASP A 155 31.35 16.32 36.12
C ASP A 155 32.80 16.26 35.65
N GLY A 156 33.50 17.40 35.73
CA GLY A 156 34.90 17.50 35.36
C GLY A 156 35.36 18.94 35.08
N LEU A 157 36.65 19.08 34.81
CA LEU A 157 37.33 20.36 34.59
C LEU A 157 36.69 21.17 33.44
N ALA A 158 36.52 22.47 33.64
CA ALA A 158 35.95 23.38 32.64
C ALA A 158 36.71 23.36 31.30
N SER A 159 38.04 23.24 31.34
CA SER A 159 38.89 23.14 30.15
C SER A 159 38.62 21.89 29.31
N ILE A 160 38.18 20.78 29.93
CA ILE A 160 37.80 19.56 29.23
C ILE A 160 36.41 19.74 28.60
N LYS A 161 35.47 20.36 29.32
CA LYS A 161 34.13 20.68 28.78
C LYS A 161 34.23 21.58 27.55
N GLU A 162 35.10 22.58 27.56
CA GLU A 162 35.33 23.49 26.44
C GLU A 162 35.94 22.77 25.22
N LYS A 163 36.91 21.87 25.44
CA LYS A 163 37.45 21.00 24.37
C LYS A 163 36.36 20.12 23.75
N VAL A 164 35.50 19.51 24.57
CA VAL A 164 34.39 18.67 24.10
C VAL A 164 33.40 19.49 23.27
N LEU A 165 33.01 20.69 23.73
CA LEU A 165 32.12 21.59 22.99
C LEU A 165 32.75 22.04 21.67
N THR A 166 34.05 22.34 21.65
CA THR A 166 34.76 22.73 20.43
C THR A 166 34.80 21.59 19.41
N ASN A 167 35.02 20.35 19.87
CA ASN A 167 35.01 19.17 18.99
C ASN A 167 33.63 18.92 18.37
N VAL A 168 32.55 19.14 19.11
CA VAL A 168 31.18 18.95 18.63
C VAL A 168 30.78 19.97 17.55
N LYS A 169 31.40 21.15 17.52
CA LYS A 169 31.21 22.14 16.44
C LYS A 169 31.79 21.68 15.10
N ASN A 170 32.78 20.79 15.10
CA ASN A 170 33.42 20.26 13.88
C ASN A 170 32.67 19.05 13.28
N LEU A 171 31.62 18.56 13.93
CA LEU A 171 30.82 17.43 13.46
C LEU A 171 29.91 17.84 12.30
N LYS A 172 29.71 16.93 11.35
CA LYS A 172 28.74 17.12 10.26
C LYS A 172 27.32 17.07 10.80
N THR A 173 26.38 17.70 10.09
CA THR A 173 24.94 17.69 10.44
C THR A 173 24.36 16.28 10.60
N THR A 174 24.88 15.29 9.87
CA THR A 174 24.47 13.87 10.01
C THR A 174 24.91 13.26 11.33
N GLU A 175 26.05 13.68 11.87
CA GLU A 175 26.60 13.22 13.15
C GLU A 175 25.94 13.92 14.35
N THR A 176 25.20 15.00 14.08
CA THR A 176 24.47 15.82 15.08
C THR A 176 22.97 15.61 14.97
N TYR A 177 22.55 14.44 14.48
CA TYR A 177 21.15 14.01 14.35
C TYR A 177 20.28 14.99 13.53
N GLY A 178 20.85 15.59 12.49
CA GLY A 178 20.14 16.51 11.60
C GLY A 178 20.15 17.98 12.06
N LEU A 179 20.80 18.31 13.18
CA LEU A 179 20.83 19.67 13.71
C LEU A 179 22.10 20.43 13.28
N PRO A 180 21.98 21.45 12.40
CA PRO A 180 23.12 22.17 11.87
C PRO A 180 23.79 23.08 12.92
N LEU A 181 25.04 23.45 12.67
CA LEU A 181 25.80 24.38 13.54
C LEU A 181 25.22 25.79 13.50
N GLU A 182 24.84 26.24 12.32
CA GLU A 182 24.31 27.58 12.05
C GLU A 182 23.27 27.47 10.94
N ILE A 183 22.22 28.30 11.02
CA ILE A 183 21.21 28.43 9.96
C ILE A 183 21.07 29.90 9.61
N ASN A 184 21.34 30.23 8.35
CA ASN A 184 20.98 31.52 7.78
C ASN A 184 19.49 31.50 7.40
N LEU A 185 18.66 32.18 8.20
CA LEU A 185 17.23 32.30 8.03
C LEU A 185 16.92 33.53 7.17
N LYS A 186 16.12 33.35 6.11
CA LYS A 186 15.59 34.42 5.28
C LYS A 186 14.12 34.20 5.01
N VAL A 187 13.29 35.19 5.32
CA VAL A 187 11.88 35.17 4.97
C VAL A 187 11.75 35.07 3.45
N ASN A 188 10.75 34.31 3.00
CA ASN A 188 10.52 33.87 1.63
C ASN A 188 11.50 32.84 1.05
N ALA A 189 12.50 32.38 1.81
CA ALA A 189 13.30 31.24 1.37
C ALA A 189 12.64 29.89 1.74
N LYS A 190 12.96 28.85 1.00
CA LYS A 190 12.52 27.47 1.25
C LYS A 190 13.44 26.76 2.23
N TYR A 191 12.84 26.00 3.13
CA TYR A 191 13.54 25.17 4.12
C TYR A 191 12.94 23.77 4.14
N MET A 192 13.80 22.80 4.48
CA MET A 192 13.45 21.39 4.62
C MET A 192 13.68 20.94 6.06
N MET A 193 12.72 20.22 6.61
CA MET A 193 12.82 19.54 7.89
C MET A 193 13.92 18.48 7.86
N THR A 194 14.77 18.44 8.89
CA THR A 194 15.89 17.48 8.98
C THR A 194 15.64 16.33 9.94
N VAL A 195 14.59 16.42 10.76
CA VAL A 195 14.25 15.43 11.78
C VAL A 195 12.77 15.09 11.73
N ASN A 196 12.43 13.87 12.15
CA ASN A 196 11.06 13.52 12.44
C ASN A 196 10.67 14.11 13.80
N ILE A 197 9.75 15.07 13.80
CA ILE A 197 9.14 15.62 15.02
C ILE A 197 7.84 14.88 15.33
N ASP A 198 6.93 14.83 14.34
CA ASP A 198 5.65 14.14 14.44
C ASP A 198 5.32 13.52 13.08
N ILE A 199 5.37 12.19 13.01
CA ILE A 199 5.15 11.43 11.79
C ILE A 199 3.67 11.50 11.37
N GLU A 200 2.75 11.48 12.33
CA GLU A 200 1.32 11.54 12.04
C GLU A 200 0.88 12.93 11.56
N ASP A 201 1.55 13.98 12.04
CA ASP A 201 1.33 15.36 11.57
C ASP A 201 2.13 15.70 10.30
N GLY A 202 2.87 14.73 9.73
CA GLY A 202 3.69 14.93 8.52
C GLY A 202 4.91 15.83 8.73
N LEU A 203 5.27 16.18 9.96
CA LEU A 203 6.49 16.91 10.32
C LEU A 203 7.69 15.96 10.37
N VAL A 204 8.03 15.46 9.19
CA VAL A 204 9.07 14.44 8.97
C VAL A 204 10.27 15.01 8.25
N ASN A 205 11.41 14.34 8.37
CA ASN A 205 12.61 14.63 7.61
C ASN A 205 12.30 14.61 6.11
N GLY A 206 12.59 15.71 5.40
CA GLY A 206 12.27 15.89 3.99
C GLY A 206 11.06 16.80 3.73
N ALA A 207 10.20 17.06 4.72
CA ALA A 207 9.08 17.98 4.56
C ALA A 207 9.59 19.40 4.23
N CYS A 208 9.15 19.96 3.11
CA CYS A 208 9.63 21.25 2.59
C CYS A 208 8.53 22.31 2.69
N GLY A 209 8.94 23.54 3.00
CA GLY A 209 8.05 24.69 3.04
C GLY A 209 8.79 26.02 2.91
N LYS A 210 8.04 27.08 2.70
CA LYS A 210 8.54 28.45 2.61
C LYS A 210 8.49 29.11 4.00
N LEU A 211 9.59 29.70 4.44
CA LEU A 211 9.63 30.50 5.66
C LEU A 211 8.91 31.82 5.42
N ILE A 212 7.86 32.11 6.19
CA ILE A 212 7.06 33.33 6.05
C ILE A 212 7.32 34.31 7.18
N MET A 213 7.72 33.82 8.36
CA MET A 213 7.86 34.65 9.56
C MET A 213 8.94 34.11 10.49
N ILE A 214 9.66 35.02 11.17
CA ILE A 214 10.60 34.70 12.24
C ILE A 214 10.10 35.37 13.52
N ASP A 215 9.81 34.56 14.54
CA ASP A 215 9.48 35.01 15.89
C ASP A 215 10.77 35.10 16.71
N TYR A 216 10.97 36.22 17.41
CA TYR A 216 12.14 36.47 18.25
C TYR A 216 11.81 36.38 19.75
N GLY A 217 12.77 35.87 20.52
CA GLY A 217 12.73 35.82 21.98
C GLY A 217 14.01 36.39 22.60
N LYS A 218 14.01 36.59 23.93
CA LYS A 218 15.20 37.04 24.67
C LYS A 218 15.80 35.88 25.46
N LEU A 219 17.11 35.71 25.38
CA LEU A 219 17.83 34.78 26.25
C LEU A 219 17.88 35.31 27.69
N GLN A 220 17.47 34.50 28.66
CA GLN A 220 17.36 34.92 30.07
C GLN A 220 18.69 35.39 30.68
N LYS A 221 19.83 34.81 30.26
CA LYS A 221 21.15 35.13 30.84
C LYS A 221 21.84 36.33 30.20
N THR A 222 21.67 36.52 28.89
CA THR A 222 22.41 37.52 28.12
C THR A 222 21.54 38.68 27.64
N ASN A 223 20.20 38.58 27.78
CA ASN A 223 19.20 39.48 27.18
C ASN A 223 19.29 39.65 25.66
N GLU A 224 20.05 38.78 24.99
CA GLU A 224 20.21 38.77 23.54
C GLU A 224 18.90 38.38 22.87
N ILE A 225 18.53 39.10 21.81
CA ILE A 225 17.36 38.82 20.99
C ILE A 225 17.74 37.77 19.93
N VAL A 226 17.08 36.62 19.97
CA VAL A 226 17.40 35.47 19.11
C VAL A 226 16.13 34.87 18.51
N PRO A 227 16.20 34.26 17.31
CA PRO A 227 15.08 33.53 16.74
C PRO A 227 14.65 32.40 17.67
N CYS A 228 13.36 32.36 18.00
CA CYS A 228 12.79 31.35 18.91
C CYS A 228 11.73 30.47 18.25
N ARG A 229 11.13 30.91 17.14
CA ARG A 229 10.13 30.14 16.39
C ARG A 229 10.10 30.58 14.92
N LEU A 230 9.85 29.64 14.03
CA LEU A 230 9.70 29.88 12.59
C LEU A 230 8.24 29.62 12.19
N GLY A 231 7.66 30.51 11.37
CA GLY A 231 6.38 30.28 10.70
C GLY A 231 6.61 29.76 9.29
N ILE A 232 6.44 28.45 9.07
CA ILE A 232 6.68 27.82 7.76
C ILE A 232 5.35 27.44 7.11
N LYS A 233 5.18 27.82 5.84
CA LYS A 233 4.10 27.33 4.98
C LYS A 233 4.59 26.11 4.19
N PHE A 234 4.18 24.92 4.62
CA PHE A 234 4.56 23.67 3.95
C PHE A 234 3.87 23.52 2.59
N ASN A 235 4.51 22.78 1.68
CA ASN A 235 3.96 22.51 0.34
C ASN A 235 2.69 21.65 0.39
N GLU A 236 2.63 20.70 1.33
CA GLU A 236 1.47 19.86 1.56
C GLU A 236 0.60 20.47 2.68
N GLU A 237 -0.67 20.77 2.37
CA GLU A 237 -1.59 21.41 3.32
C GLU A 237 -1.82 20.58 4.59
N LYS A 238 -1.75 19.24 4.47
CA LYS A 238 -1.91 18.32 5.60
C LYS A 238 -0.75 18.39 6.60
N THR A 239 0.45 18.76 6.16
CA THR A 239 1.65 18.81 7.00
C THR A 239 1.53 19.90 8.07
N GLY A 240 1.70 19.53 9.33
CA GLY A 240 1.65 20.44 10.48
C GLY A 240 0.24 20.83 10.93
N ARG A 241 -0.81 20.13 10.47
CA ARG A 241 -2.21 20.47 10.78
C ARG A 241 -2.52 20.41 12.28
N LYS A 242 -2.06 19.37 12.98
CA LYS A 242 -2.21 19.24 14.44
C LYS A 242 -1.43 20.34 15.14
N THR A 243 -0.22 20.63 14.67
CA THR A 243 0.62 21.71 15.21
C THR A 243 -0.09 23.06 15.07
N ARG A 244 -0.67 23.39 13.91
CA ARG A 244 -1.46 24.63 13.72
C ARG A 244 -2.66 24.71 14.66
N ALA A 245 -3.36 23.60 14.88
CA ALA A 245 -4.47 23.56 15.82
C ALA A 245 -4.03 23.85 17.26
N ASN A 246 -2.90 23.28 17.70
CA ASN A 246 -2.35 23.48 19.04
C ASN A 246 -1.93 24.94 19.30
N PHE A 247 -1.47 25.64 18.27
CA PHE A 247 -1.03 27.04 18.36
C PHE A 247 -2.12 28.06 17.97
N GLN A 248 -3.33 27.61 17.62
CA GLN A 248 -4.38 28.46 17.04
C GLN A 248 -4.71 29.70 17.87
N ASN A 249 -4.82 29.55 19.20
CA ASN A 249 -5.13 30.67 20.10
C ASN A 249 -4.00 31.71 20.13
N VAL A 250 -2.75 31.26 20.18
CA VAL A 250 -1.58 32.14 20.16
C VAL A 250 -1.49 32.90 18.84
N MET A 251 -1.75 32.21 17.72
CA MET A 251 -1.70 32.79 16.38
C MET A 251 -2.80 33.84 16.18
N ARG A 252 -4.04 33.56 16.60
CA ARG A 252 -5.15 34.54 16.56
C ARG A 252 -4.84 35.79 17.38
N ASN A 253 -4.37 35.61 18.61
CA ASN A 253 -4.08 36.73 19.51
C ASN A 253 -2.95 37.64 18.99
N ARG A 254 -2.03 37.10 18.18
CA ARG A 254 -0.93 37.83 17.55
C ARG A 254 -1.21 38.26 16.11
N ASN A 255 -2.42 38.01 15.60
CA ASN A 255 -2.82 38.27 14.22
C ASN A 255 -1.89 37.62 13.17
N ILE A 256 -1.44 36.40 13.45
CA ILE A 256 -0.58 35.59 12.58
C ILE A 256 -1.46 34.71 11.68
N ASP A 257 -1.09 34.57 10.41
CA ASP A 257 -1.76 33.68 9.45
C ASP A 257 -1.84 32.24 9.98
N LEU A 258 -3.07 31.73 10.10
CA LEU A 258 -3.38 30.39 10.60
C LEU A 258 -2.98 29.27 9.62
N SER A 259 -2.53 29.59 8.42
CA SER A 259 -1.96 28.64 7.47
C SER A 259 -0.49 28.29 7.76
N LEU A 260 0.20 29.09 8.59
CA LEU A 260 1.59 28.87 8.94
C LEU A 260 1.72 27.81 10.01
N THR A 261 2.69 26.92 9.86
CA THR A 261 3.04 25.93 10.88
C THR A 261 4.20 26.45 11.73
N PRO A 262 4.01 26.61 13.05
CA PRO A 262 5.08 26.93 14.00
C PRO A 262 6.12 25.82 14.10
N ILE A 263 7.40 26.16 13.91
CA ILE A 263 8.54 25.26 14.14
C ILE A 263 9.45 25.88 15.21
N GLU A 264 9.69 25.11 16.27
CA GLU A 264 10.54 25.50 17.40
C GLU A 264 11.85 24.70 17.42
N PRO A 265 12.90 25.17 18.10
CA PRO A 265 14.14 24.43 18.25
C PRO A 265 13.93 23.12 19.01
N VAL A 266 14.54 22.04 18.52
CA VAL A 266 14.53 20.73 19.19
C VAL A 266 15.88 20.46 19.83
N THR A 267 15.88 19.65 20.89
CA THR A 267 17.10 19.20 21.57
C THR A 267 17.43 17.76 21.18
N ARG A 268 18.70 17.48 20.89
CA ARG A 268 19.23 16.14 20.66
C ARG A 268 20.52 15.92 21.46
N GLN A 269 20.66 14.74 22.02
CA GLN A 269 21.89 14.32 22.69
C GLN A 269 22.89 13.79 21.65
N ILE A 270 24.05 14.42 21.55
CA ILE A 270 25.14 14.05 20.68
C ILE A 270 26.05 13.07 21.41
N ASN A 271 26.33 11.95 20.75
CA ASN A 271 27.31 10.98 21.24
C ASN A 271 28.71 11.58 21.13
N THR A 272 29.37 11.74 22.27
CA THR A 272 30.77 12.17 22.30
C THR A 272 31.68 10.96 22.41
N LYS A 273 32.95 11.10 21.98
CA LYS A 273 33.97 10.05 22.17
C LYS A 273 34.33 9.85 23.65
N SER A 274 33.93 10.76 24.54
CA SER A 274 34.16 10.65 25.98
C SER A 274 32.95 10.02 26.65
N THR A 275 33.16 8.96 27.42
CA THR A 275 32.09 8.29 28.18
C THR A 275 31.55 9.16 29.33
N ASN A 276 32.31 10.16 29.77
CA ASN A 276 32.01 10.95 30.97
C ASN A 276 31.27 12.26 30.65
N PHE A 277 31.20 12.65 29.38
CA PHE A 277 30.53 13.87 28.95
C PHE A 277 29.50 13.60 27.87
N LYS A 278 28.30 14.15 28.06
CA LYS A 278 27.21 14.16 27.09
C LYS A 278 27.02 15.58 26.60
N VAL A 279 26.81 15.78 25.31
CA VAL A 279 26.49 17.11 24.77
C VAL A 279 25.05 17.11 24.28
N GLU A 280 24.26 18.06 24.74
CA GLU A 280 22.93 18.35 24.20
C GLU A 280 22.99 19.53 23.25
N ARG A 281 22.50 19.34 22.03
CA ARG A 281 22.40 20.37 21.01
C ARG A 281 20.96 20.81 20.86
N LYS A 282 20.70 22.11 20.98
CA LYS A 282 19.41 22.74 20.69
C LYS A 282 19.50 23.65 19.47
N GLN A 283 18.70 23.37 18.45
CA GLN A 283 18.65 24.10 17.17
C GLN A 283 17.33 23.84 16.43
N PHE A 284 16.93 24.73 15.52
CA PHE A 284 15.82 24.44 14.60
C PHE A 284 16.14 23.23 13.72
N PRO A 285 15.19 22.28 13.55
CA PRO A 285 15.40 21.10 12.74
C PRO A 285 15.14 21.38 11.25
N VAL A 286 15.74 22.45 10.71
CA VAL A 286 15.56 22.86 9.32
C VAL A 286 16.89 23.22 8.66
N VAL A 287 16.96 23.05 7.35
CA VAL A 287 18.07 23.54 6.51
C VAL A 287 17.53 24.21 5.27
N PRO A 288 18.24 25.19 4.68
CA PRO A 288 17.86 25.78 3.40
C PRO A 288 17.62 24.73 2.32
N CYS A 289 16.60 24.95 1.49
CA CYS A 289 16.14 23.99 0.49
C CYS A 289 15.61 24.65 -0.78
N GLU A 290 16.25 25.74 -1.23
CA GLU A 290 16.05 26.25 -2.60
C GLU A 290 16.59 25.27 -3.64
N ALA A 291 17.58 24.49 -3.22
CA ALA A 291 18.09 23.32 -3.87
C ALA A 291 18.12 22.12 -2.94
N MET A 292 18.10 20.92 -3.52
CA MET A 292 18.33 19.67 -2.80
C MET A 292 19.13 18.68 -3.65
N THR A 293 19.61 17.62 -3.03
CA THR A 293 20.26 16.55 -3.80
C THR A 293 19.23 15.67 -4.48
N ILE A 294 19.60 15.03 -5.59
CA ILE A 294 18.75 14.04 -6.29
C ILE A 294 18.30 12.94 -5.32
N TYR A 295 19.18 12.50 -4.40
CA TYR A 295 18.85 11.54 -3.35
C TYR A 295 17.71 12.04 -2.45
N LYS A 296 17.76 13.28 -1.98
CA LYS A 296 16.71 13.87 -1.13
C LYS A 296 15.42 14.17 -1.89
N SER A 297 15.50 14.36 -3.21
CA SER A 297 14.31 14.58 -4.04
C SER A 297 13.47 13.31 -4.26
N GLN A 298 14.05 12.12 -4.05
CA GLN A 298 13.38 10.84 -4.29
C GLN A 298 12.10 10.72 -3.44
N GLY A 299 10.99 10.40 -4.08
CA GLY A 299 9.64 10.39 -3.48
C GLY A 299 8.87 11.70 -3.66
N GLY A 300 9.56 12.85 -3.75
CA GLY A 300 8.94 14.16 -3.94
C GLY A 300 8.28 14.33 -5.33
N THR A 301 7.31 15.25 -5.40
CA THR A 301 6.62 15.65 -6.63
C THR A 301 6.57 17.17 -6.68
N TYR A 302 6.96 17.76 -7.81
CA TYR A 302 7.01 19.21 -7.98
C TYR A 302 6.47 19.62 -9.35
N GLU A 303 5.87 20.81 -9.42
CA GLU A 303 5.37 21.36 -10.68
C GLU A 303 6.51 21.75 -11.63
N LYS A 304 7.58 22.33 -11.07
CA LYS A 304 8.76 22.79 -11.82
C LYS A 304 10.04 22.28 -11.18
N VAL A 305 10.88 21.63 -11.98
CA VAL A 305 12.13 21.02 -11.55
C VAL A 305 13.26 21.42 -12.50
N VAL A 306 14.35 21.92 -11.94
CA VAL A 306 15.59 22.18 -12.66
C VAL A 306 16.60 21.09 -12.34
N VAL A 307 17.06 20.37 -13.35
CA VAL A 307 18.07 19.32 -13.24
C VAL A 307 19.35 19.77 -13.92
N ASN A 308 20.46 19.79 -13.18
CA ASN A 308 21.78 20.04 -13.78
C ASN A 308 22.40 18.72 -14.26
N LEU A 309 22.76 18.64 -15.55
CA LEU A 309 23.22 17.43 -16.24
C LEU A 309 24.75 17.26 -16.28
N LYS A 310 25.52 17.98 -15.44
CA LYS A 310 26.97 17.83 -15.34
C LYS A 310 27.43 16.36 -15.26
N LYS A 311 28.69 16.14 -15.69
CA LYS A 311 29.36 14.82 -15.78
C LYS A 311 29.04 13.90 -14.58
N GLY A 312 28.63 12.67 -14.87
CA GLY A 312 28.33 11.64 -13.86
C GLY A 312 26.84 11.39 -13.59
N MET A 313 25.94 11.81 -14.50
CA MET A 313 24.55 11.36 -14.51
C MET A 313 24.45 9.91 -14.95
N THR A 314 24.00 9.06 -14.03
CA THR A 314 23.62 7.67 -14.31
C THR A 314 22.15 7.62 -14.71
N ILE A 315 21.73 6.51 -15.32
CA ILE A 315 20.32 6.23 -15.68
C ILE A 315 19.38 6.55 -14.51
N SER A 316 19.66 5.96 -13.34
CA SER A 316 18.84 6.13 -12.14
C SER A 316 18.81 7.58 -11.63
N LYS A 317 19.93 8.33 -11.72
CA LYS A 317 19.95 9.73 -11.27
C LYS A 317 19.15 10.63 -12.20
N LEU A 318 19.31 10.44 -13.52
CA LEU A 318 18.54 11.15 -14.52
C LEU A 318 17.05 10.85 -14.39
N TYR A 319 16.70 9.57 -14.26
CA TYR A 319 15.31 9.12 -14.06
C TYR A 319 14.72 9.71 -12.78
N VAL A 320 15.41 9.59 -11.64
CA VAL A 320 14.89 10.13 -10.37
C VAL A 320 14.72 11.64 -10.45
N ALA A 321 15.72 12.37 -10.94
CA ALA A 321 15.67 13.83 -11.05
C ALA A 321 14.53 14.30 -11.98
N SER A 322 14.41 13.68 -13.17
CA SER A 322 13.42 14.09 -14.18
C SER A 322 12.01 13.69 -13.81
N SER A 323 11.82 12.51 -13.19
CA SER A 323 10.51 11.98 -12.77
C SER A 323 9.88 12.73 -11.60
N ARG A 324 10.57 13.72 -11.03
CA ARG A 324 10.02 14.59 -10.00
C ARG A 324 9.01 15.60 -10.57
N ALA A 325 9.13 15.95 -11.85
CA ALA A 325 8.22 16.86 -12.54
C ALA A 325 6.90 16.15 -12.90
N THR A 326 5.77 16.86 -12.80
CA THR A 326 4.44 16.33 -13.14
C THR A 326 4.15 16.33 -14.65
N LYS A 327 4.78 17.22 -15.41
CA LYS A 327 4.62 17.38 -16.87
C LYS A 327 5.95 17.72 -17.52
N ALA A 328 6.12 17.42 -18.81
CA ALA A 328 7.34 17.78 -19.55
C ALA A 328 7.60 19.29 -19.51
N GLY A 329 6.54 20.11 -19.62
CA GLY A 329 6.64 21.57 -19.54
C GLY A 329 7.20 22.12 -18.23
N GLY A 330 7.18 21.33 -17.15
CA GLY A 330 7.76 21.67 -15.85
C GLY A 330 9.19 21.13 -15.63
N LEU A 331 9.73 20.36 -16.56
CA LEU A 331 11.11 19.88 -16.50
C LEU A 331 12.03 20.85 -17.25
N TYR A 332 13.11 21.26 -16.59
CA TYR A 332 14.15 22.09 -17.16
C TYR A 332 15.50 21.42 -16.98
N LEU A 333 16.19 21.17 -18.09
CA LEU A 333 17.51 20.55 -18.11
C LEU A 333 18.57 21.61 -18.36
N VAL A 334 19.63 21.59 -17.57
CA VAL A 334 20.75 22.52 -17.69
C VAL A 334 21.97 21.74 -18.12
N ASP A 335 22.73 22.31 -19.05
CA ASP A 335 23.86 21.68 -19.74
C ASP A 335 23.41 20.61 -20.77
N ASP A 336 24.37 20.05 -21.51
CA ASP A 336 24.09 19.15 -22.63
C ASP A 336 23.48 17.82 -22.19
N PHE A 337 22.37 17.44 -22.82
CA PHE A 337 21.76 16.14 -22.63
C PHE A 337 22.42 15.06 -23.49
N VAL A 338 23.10 14.13 -22.83
CA VAL A 338 23.61 12.89 -23.43
C VAL A 338 22.72 11.73 -22.99
N PRO A 339 22.08 11.01 -23.92
CA PRO A 339 21.27 9.86 -23.56
C PRO A 339 22.13 8.79 -22.87
N PRO A 340 21.66 8.19 -21.76
CA PRO A 340 22.38 7.11 -21.11
C PRO A 340 22.54 5.91 -22.04
N LYS A 341 23.64 5.18 -21.88
CA LYS A 341 23.81 3.88 -22.53
C LYS A 341 22.81 2.88 -21.94
N PRO A 342 22.26 1.94 -22.75
CA PRO A 342 21.43 0.86 -22.23
C PRO A 342 22.16 0.03 -21.16
N PRO A 343 21.43 -0.59 -20.22
CA PRO A 343 22.02 -1.53 -19.28
C PRO A 343 22.70 -2.69 -20.00
N GLU A 344 23.82 -3.17 -19.45
CA GLU A 344 24.49 -4.37 -19.94
C GLU A 344 23.63 -5.62 -19.67
N SER A 345 23.88 -6.71 -20.40
CA SER A 345 23.10 -7.95 -20.28
C SER A 345 23.16 -8.59 -18.88
N ASN A 346 24.19 -8.27 -18.10
CA ASN A 346 24.42 -8.71 -16.73
C ASN A 346 23.97 -7.67 -15.68
N ASP A 347 23.22 -6.63 -16.07
CA ASP A 347 22.70 -5.65 -15.11
C ASP A 347 21.81 -6.34 -14.07
N ALA A 348 22.16 -6.15 -12.80
CA ALA A 348 21.54 -6.88 -11.70
C ALA A 348 20.04 -6.57 -11.54
N VAL A 349 19.62 -5.33 -11.85
CA VAL A 349 18.21 -4.91 -11.76
C VAL A 349 17.43 -5.51 -12.93
N ALA A 350 17.98 -5.43 -14.14
CA ALA A 350 17.37 -6.02 -15.34
C ALA A 350 17.18 -7.54 -15.19
N MET A 351 18.20 -8.26 -14.70
CA MET A 351 18.12 -9.69 -14.43
C MET A 351 17.10 -10.02 -13.34
N MET A 352 17.08 -9.26 -12.24
CA MET A 352 16.12 -9.46 -11.16
C MET A 352 14.67 -9.32 -11.66
N PHE A 353 14.34 -8.27 -12.41
CA PHE A 353 12.99 -8.11 -12.96
C PHE A 353 12.64 -9.23 -13.95
N LYS A 354 13.60 -9.70 -14.76
CA LYS A 354 13.38 -10.82 -15.68
C LYS A 354 12.98 -12.09 -14.92
N ASN A 355 13.72 -12.44 -13.87
CA ASN A 355 13.50 -13.66 -13.09
C ASN A 355 12.18 -13.60 -12.28
N VAL A 356 11.94 -12.47 -11.61
CA VAL A 356 10.75 -12.32 -10.76
C VAL A 356 9.47 -12.32 -11.60
N ARG A 357 9.47 -11.69 -12.77
CA ARG A 357 8.31 -11.71 -13.69
C ARG A 357 8.02 -13.08 -14.28
N SER A 358 9.02 -13.97 -14.38
CA SER A 358 8.81 -15.33 -14.88
C SER A 358 8.37 -16.31 -13.79
N GLU A 359 8.86 -16.16 -12.56
CA GLU A 359 8.77 -17.23 -11.54
C GLU A 359 8.09 -16.81 -10.23
N GLN A 360 8.03 -15.51 -9.91
CA GLN A 360 7.67 -15.01 -8.57
C GLN A 360 6.64 -13.87 -8.60
N MET A 361 5.75 -13.85 -9.61
CA MET A 361 4.63 -12.91 -9.61
C MET A 361 3.60 -13.30 -8.54
N LEU A 362 3.14 -12.32 -7.76
CA LEU A 362 2.10 -12.46 -6.75
C LEU A 362 0.86 -13.08 -7.38
N LYS A 363 0.49 -14.25 -6.88
CA LYS A 363 -0.78 -14.87 -7.22
C LYS A 363 -1.80 -14.43 -6.20
N PHE A 364 -2.74 -13.59 -6.64
CA PHE A 364 -3.84 -13.18 -5.78
C PHE A 364 -4.59 -14.42 -5.29
N SER A 365 -4.84 -14.48 -3.98
CA SER A 365 -5.75 -15.47 -3.40
C SER A 365 -7.20 -15.27 -3.86
N LEU A 366 -7.48 -14.13 -4.50
CA LEU A 366 -8.76 -13.74 -5.09
C LEU A 366 -8.64 -13.85 -6.61
N GLU A 367 -9.48 -14.67 -7.24
CA GLU A 367 -9.76 -14.51 -8.66
C GLU A 367 -10.56 -13.21 -8.81
N PHE A 368 -9.95 -12.15 -9.34
CA PHE A 368 -10.70 -11.02 -9.84
C PHE A 368 -11.29 -11.46 -11.18
N PRO A 369 -12.59 -11.73 -11.28
CA PRO A 369 -13.18 -12.00 -12.56
C PRO A 369 -12.93 -10.76 -13.42
N LYS A 370 -12.26 -10.93 -14.56
CA LYS A 370 -12.36 -9.91 -15.62
C LYS A 370 -13.86 -9.74 -15.90
N GLU A 371 -14.30 -8.53 -16.25
CA GLU A 371 -15.70 -8.27 -16.62
C GLU A 371 -16.22 -9.43 -17.47
N SER A 372 -17.09 -10.23 -16.86
CA SER A 372 -17.54 -11.44 -17.50
C SER A 372 -18.44 -11.04 -18.66
N GLN A 373 -18.17 -11.54 -19.86
CA GLN A 373 -19.18 -11.53 -20.93
C GLN A 373 -20.32 -12.52 -20.62
N GLU A 374 -20.21 -13.32 -19.56
CA GLU A 374 -21.28 -14.23 -19.15
C GLU A 374 -22.46 -13.45 -18.58
N ARG A 375 -23.63 -13.67 -19.17
CA ARG A 375 -24.90 -13.11 -18.68
C ARG A 375 -25.23 -13.54 -17.25
N PHE A 376 -24.86 -14.78 -16.86
CA PHE A 376 -25.16 -15.33 -15.54
C PHE A 376 -23.93 -15.32 -14.62
N TYR A 377 -23.80 -14.27 -13.83
CA TYR A 377 -22.87 -14.20 -12.71
C TYR A 377 -23.57 -13.59 -11.49
N LEU A 378 -23.81 -14.42 -10.47
CA LEU A 378 -24.47 -14.06 -9.22
C LEU A 378 -23.44 -13.90 -8.09
N MET A 379 -23.60 -12.80 -7.35
CA MET A 379 -22.92 -12.54 -6.09
C MET A 379 -23.93 -12.55 -4.95
N PHE A 380 -23.79 -13.43 -3.98
CA PHE A 380 -24.61 -13.45 -2.76
C PHE A 380 -23.78 -13.05 -1.55
N TYR A 381 -24.32 -12.19 -0.68
CA TYR A 381 -23.57 -11.72 0.49
C TYR A 381 -24.43 -11.31 1.68
N ASN A 382 -24.14 -11.86 2.86
CA ASN A 382 -24.60 -11.31 4.14
C ASN A 382 -23.69 -10.13 4.54
N VAL A 383 -24.16 -8.91 4.28
CA VAL A 383 -23.34 -7.68 4.39
C VAL A 383 -23.29 -7.08 5.79
N GLN A 384 -24.19 -7.50 6.70
CA GLN A 384 -24.29 -6.97 8.07
C GLN A 384 -24.27 -5.44 8.14
N SER A 385 -25.33 -4.79 7.65
CA SER A 385 -25.46 -3.33 7.44
C SER A 385 -24.88 -2.83 6.13
N LEU A 386 -25.70 -2.85 5.08
CA LEU A 386 -25.35 -2.24 3.80
C LEU A 386 -25.14 -0.74 3.96
N ASN A 387 -25.93 -0.05 4.78
CA ASN A 387 -25.79 1.40 4.96
C ASN A 387 -24.38 1.80 5.42
N LYS A 388 -23.76 0.99 6.29
CA LYS A 388 -22.39 1.22 6.77
C LYS A 388 -21.33 0.92 5.70
N HIS A 389 -21.60 -0.09 4.87
CA HIS A 389 -20.65 -0.67 3.91
C HIS A 389 -20.98 -0.36 2.45
N PHE A 390 -21.88 0.59 2.20
CA PHE A 390 -22.39 0.85 0.86
C PHE A 390 -21.30 1.35 -0.08
N LEU A 391 -20.43 2.24 0.40
CA LEU A 391 -19.30 2.75 -0.38
C LEU A 391 -18.28 1.64 -0.71
N ASP A 392 -18.09 0.69 0.21
CA ASP A 392 -17.21 -0.45 0.01
C ASP A 392 -17.75 -1.34 -1.12
N VAL A 393 -19.02 -1.75 -1.04
CA VAL A 393 -19.69 -2.56 -2.08
C VAL A 393 -19.75 -1.83 -3.41
N LYS A 394 -20.06 -0.53 -3.40
CA LYS A 394 -20.17 0.32 -4.61
C LYS A 394 -18.82 0.52 -5.30
N SER A 395 -17.70 0.44 -4.58
CA SER A 395 -16.36 0.67 -5.13
C SER A 395 -15.61 -0.63 -5.46
N ASP A 396 -16.11 -1.77 -4.98
CA ASP A 396 -15.48 -3.07 -5.19
C ASP A 396 -15.76 -3.63 -6.58
N LYS A 397 -14.72 -3.67 -7.42
CA LYS A 397 -14.79 -4.19 -8.79
C LYS A 397 -15.25 -5.65 -8.86
N THR A 398 -15.05 -6.43 -7.81
CA THR A 398 -15.50 -7.84 -7.74
C THR A 398 -17.02 -7.89 -7.69
N PHE A 399 -17.65 -7.08 -6.83
CA PHE A 399 -19.11 -6.96 -6.79
C PHE A 399 -19.65 -6.41 -8.11
N LEU A 400 -19.05 -5.33 -8.63
CA LEU A 400 -19.50 -4.70 -9.88
C LEU A 400 -19.31 -5.58 -11.13
N SER A 401 -18.41 -6.56 -11.08
CA SER A 401 -18.24 -7.53 -12.17
C SER A 401 -19.41 -8.52 -12.30
N ALA A 402 -20.18 -8.72 -11.22
CA ALA A 402 -21.35 -9.60 -11.22
C ALA A 402 -22.51 -9.01 -12.02
N SER A 403 -23.31 -9.88 -12.64
CA SER A 403 -24.56 -9.48 -13.29
C SER A 403 -25.69 -9.27 -12.29
N ILE A 404 -25.65 -10.03 -11.19
CA ILE A 404 -26.64 -10.00 -10.11
C ILE A 404 -25.90 -9.89 -8.78
N ILE A 405 -26.33 -8.98 -7.91
CA ILE A 405 -25.81 -8.84 -6.55
C ILE A 405 -26.99 -8.97 -5.58
N SER A 406 -27.03 -10.04 -4.80
CA SER A 406 -28.04 -10.31 -3.79
C SER A 406 -27.45 -10.16 -2.40
N LEU A 407 -27.94 -9.18 -1.65
CA LEU A 407 -27.46 -8.81 -0.33
C LEU A 407 -28.54 -9.10 0.71
N VAL A 408 -28.17 -9.76 1.80
CA VAL A 408 -29.03 -10.01 2.97
C VAL A 408 -28.45 -9.33 4.20
N GLU A 409 -29.26 -9.21 5.26
CA GLU A 409 -28.90 -8.43 6.44
C GLU A 409 -28.46 -7.00 6.08
N THR A 410 -29.24 -6.37 5.19
CA THR A 410 -28.90 -5.03 4.70
C THR A 410 -29.15 -3.94 5.74
N TRP A 411 -30.12 -4.14 6.65
CA TRP A 411 -30.50 -3.22 7.74
C TRP A 411 -30.91 -1.84 7.20
N THR A 412 -31.45 -1.81 5.99
CA THR A 412 -31.74 -0.61 5.21
C THR A 412 -33.10 -0.02 5.58
N LYS A 413 -33.30 1.26 5.28
CA LYS A 413 -34.59 1.97 5.41
C LYS A 413 -35.01 2.46 4.03
N SER A 414 -36.30 2.66 3.81
CA SER A 414 -36.82 3.20 2.53
C SER A 414 -36.22 4.56 2.14
N SER A 415 -35.79 5.36 3.12
CA SER A 415 -35.12 6.66 2.90
C SER A 415 -33.65 6.56 2.47
N ASP A 416 -33.03 5.38 2.51
CA ASP A 416 -31.64 5.22 2.10
C ASP A 416 -31.50 5.25 0.57
N SER A 417 -30.58 6.11 0.09
CA SER A 417 -30.17 6.18 -1.32
C SER A 417 -29.08 5.16 -1.61
N LEU A 418 -29.44 4.06 -2.26
CA LEU A 418 -28.59 2.89 -2.46
C LEU A 418 -28.39 2.56 -3.95
N GLU A 419 -28.10 3.57 -4.75
CA GLU A 419 -27.94 3.43 -6.20
C GLU A 419 -26.50 3.08 -6.60
N ILE A 420 -26.37 1.98 -7.36
CA ILE A 420 -25.14 1.53 -7.98
C ILE A 420 -25.24 1.78 -9.49
N GLU A 421 -24.27 2.51 -10.04
CA GLU A 421 -24.23 2.82 -11.47
C GLU A 421 -24.18 1.55 -12.31
N GLY A 422 -25.00 1.47 -13.36
CA GLY A 422 -25.12 0.28 -14.21
C GLY A 422 -26.06 -0.82 -13.69
N PHE A 423 -26.62 -0.66 -12.49
CA PHE A 423 -27.54 -1.62 -11.88
C PHE A 423 -28.91 -1.00 -11.56
N LYS A 424 -29.95 -1.82 -11.60
CA LYS A 424 -31.29 -1.53 -11.10
C LYS A 424 -31.60 -2.42 -9.90
N ILE A 425 -32.32 -1.87 -8.93
CA ILE A 425 -32.86 -2.63 -7.80
C ILE A 425 -34.10 -3.37 -8.28
N VAL A 426 -34.03 -4.70 -8.29
CA VAL A 426 -35.14 -5.57 -8.71
C VAL A 426 -35.98 -6.03 -7.53
N GLN A 427 -35.37 -5.99 -6.35
CA GLN A 427 -36.05 -6.28 -5.10
C GLN A 427 -35.38 -5.54 -3.93
N ARG A 428 -36.20 -5.02 -3.02
CA ARG A 428 -35.76 -4.36 -1.80
C ARG A 428 -36.77 -4.56 -0.68
N ARG A 429 -36.25 -5.02 0.45
CA ARG A 429 -36.95 -5.16 1.72
C ARG A 429 -36.17 -4.42 2.78
N ASP A 430 -36.76 -3.34 3.27
CA ASP A 430 -36.21 -2.48 4.30
C ASP A 430 -36.76 -2.83 5.70
N CYS A 431 -36.14 -2.30 6.74
CA CYS A 431 -36.65 -2.33 8.10
C CYS A 431 -37.72 -1.24 8.33
N ASN A 432 -38.69 -1.54 9.19
CA ASN A 432 -39.73 -0.59 9.62
C ASN A 432 -39.14 0.44 10.60
N ASP A 433 -38.63 1.56 10.07
CA ASP A 433 -38.06 2.76 10.71
C ASP A 433 -36.87 2.57 11.67
N ILE A 434 -36.72 1.41 12.30
CA ILE A 434 -35.62 1.03 13.18
C ILE A 434 -34.78 0.00 12.43
N ARG A 435 -33.49 0.28 12.25
CA ARG A 435 -32.56 -0.67 11.62
C ARG A 435 -32.44 -1.90 12.52
N LYS A 436 -32.70 -3.07 11.95
CA LYS A 436 -32.67 -4.38 12.62
C LYS A 436 -31.85 -5.34 11.77
N PRO A 437 -31.37 -6.47 12.34
CA PRO A 437 -30.48 -7.38 11.66
C PRO A 437 -31.18 -8.25 10.60
N PHE A 438 -31.79 -7.61 9.60
CA PHE A 438 -32.52 -8.23 8.50
C PHE A 438 -32.69 -7.28 7.31
N GLY A 439 -33.40 -7.74 6.28
CA GLY A 439 -33.66 -7.00 5.07
C GLY A 439 -32.77 -7.48 3.94
N GLN A 440 -33.26 -7.29 2.73
CA GLN A 440 -32.71 -7.90 1.54
C GLN A 440 -32.77 -6.93 0.37
N ILE A 441 -31.70 -6.86 -0.42
CA ILE A 441 -31.67 -6.07 -1.65
C ILE A 441 -31.03 -6.90 -2.75
N THR A 442 -31.66 -6.93 -3.92
CA THR A 442 -31.08 -7.54 -5.11
C THR A 442 -30.92 -6.49 -6.22
N TYR A 443 -29.69 -6.35 -6.69
CA TYR A 443 -29.31 -5.54 -7.84
C TYR A 443 -29.14 -6.42 -9.07
N LEU A 444 -29.55 -5.90 -10.22
CA LEU A 444 -29.41 -6.53 -11.53
C LEU A 444 -28.80 -5.52 -12.52
N LYS A 445 -27.88 -5.94 -13.38
CA LYS A 445 -27.41 -5.06 -14.46
C LYS A 445 -28.57 -4.55 -15.34
N ASN A 446 -28.48 -3.30 -15.76
CA ASN A 446 -29.59 -2.59 -16.41
C ASN A 446 -30.10 -3.27 -17.70
N ASP A 447 -29.20 -3.92 -18.44
CA ASP A 447 -29.43 -4.60 -19.71
C ASP A 447 -30.11 -5.97 -19.60
N LEU A 448 -30.26 -6.53 -18.39
CA LEU A 448 -30.90 -7.82 -18.17
C LEU A 448 -32.37 -7.66 -17.77
N ASN A 449 -33.23 -8.57 -18.25
CA ASN A 449 -34.64 -8.60 -17.88
C ASN A 449 -34.89 -9.57 -16.72
N TYR A 450 -35.95 -9.32 -15.95
CA TYR A 450 -36.32 -10.17 -14.82
C TYR A 450 -37.84 -10.26 -14.67
N GLU A 451 -38.30 -11.35 -14.06
CA GLU A 451 -39.67 -11.53 -13.57
C GLU A 451 -39.64 -11.86 -12.08
N ASN A 452 -40.37 -11.11 -11.26
CA ASN A 452 -40.52 -11.42 -9.84
C ASN A 452 -41.50 -12.60 -9.67
N ILE A 453 -41.07 -13.65 -8.97
CA ILE A 453 -41.87 -14.87 -8.79
C ILE A 453 -42.56 -14.85 -7.42
N LEU A 454 -41.76 -14.78 -6.35
CA LEU A 454 -42.25 -14.88 -4.99
C LEU A 454 -41.36 -14.09 -4.06
N GLU A 455 -41.96 -13.34 -3.16
CA GLU A 455 -41.27 -12.74 -2.04
C GLU A 455 -42.07 -13.02 -0.76
N LYS A 456 -41.39 -13.50 0.28
CA LYS A 456 -42.04 -13.81 1.54
C LYS A 456 -41.11 -13.58 2.72
N CYS A 457 -41.71 -13.19 3.83
CA CYS A 457 -41.05 -13.17 5.13
C CYS A 457 -42.00 -13.67 6.20
N GLU A 458 -41.45 -14.38 7.16
CA GLU A 458 -42.17 -14.80 8.36
C GLU A 458 -41.41 -14.33 9.60
N TYR A 459 -42.13 -13.70 10.52
CA TYR A 459 -41.66 -13.37 11.87
C TYR A 459 -42.60 -14.07 12.87
N SER A 460 -42.15 -15.16 13.50
CA SER A 460 -42.97 -15.91 14.45
C SER A 460 -42.14 -16.41 15.63
N GLY A 461 -42.27 -15.73 16.77
CA GLY A 461 -41.51 -16.03 17.99
C GLY A 461 -40.01 -15.89 17.78
N LYS A 462 -39.28 -17.01 17.83
CA LYS A 462 -37.83 -17.06 17.54
C LYS A 462 -37.51 -17.29 16.06
N ASN A 463 -38.52 -17.55 15.23
CA ASN A 463 -38.31 -17.83 13.80
C ASN A 463 -38.36 -16.53 13.02
N HIS A 464 -37.35 -16.35 12.17
CA HIS A 464 -37.37 -15.33 11.15
C HIS A 464 -36.68 -15.86 9.91
N ILE A 465 -37.43 -15.89 8.81
CA ILE A 465 -36.93 -16.29 7.50
C ILE A 465 -37.46 -15.32 6.44
N GLU A 466 -36.55 -14.88 5.57
CA GLU A 466 -36.79 -14.04 4.41
C GLU A 466 -36.36 -14.81 3.18
N HIS A 467 -37.21 -14.84 2.16
CA HIS A 467 -36.79 -15.38 0.87
C HIS A 467 -37.43 -14.64 -0.28
N CYS A 468 -36.74 -14.71 -1.39
CA CYS A 468 -37.24 -14.22 -2.65
C CYS A 468 -36.88 -15.15 -3.79
N SER A 469 -37.63 -15.03 -4.88
CA SER A 469 -37.38 -15.72 -6.12
C SER A 469 -37.61 -14.77 -7.29
N ILE A 470 -36.61 -14.68 -8.16
CA ILE A 470 -36.66 -13.94 -9.41
C ILE A 470 -36.24 -14.85 -10.56
N LYS A 471 -36.88 -14.70 -11.71
CA LYS A 471 -36.46 -15.33 -12.95
C LYS A 471 -35.59 -14.37 -13.74
N ILE A 472 -34.44 -14.83 -14.20
CA ILE A 472 -33.54 -14.11 -15.10
C ILE A 472 -33.11 -15.10 -16.18
N ASP A 473 -33.41 -14.77 -17.44
CA ASP A 473 -33.22 -15.68 -18.58
C ASP A 473 -33.79 -17.08 -18.27
N ASP A 474 -32.94 -18.11 -18.35
CA ASP A 474 -33.26 -19.51 -18.11
C ASP A 474 -32.94 -19.95 -16.67
N PHE A 475 -32.91 -19.05 -15.69
CA PHE A 475 -32.67 -19.37 -14.29
C PHE A 475 -33.69 -18.73 -13.36
N CYS A 476 -34.19 -19.49 -12.38
CA CYS A 476 -34.82 -18.94 -11.18
C CYS A 476 -33.79 -18.88 -10.06
N ILE A 477 -33.53 -17.67 -9.55
CA ILE A 477 -32.63 -17.44 -8.43
C ILE A 477 -33.48 -17.23 -7.18
N ILE A 478 -33.27 -18.11 -6.20
CA ILE A 478 -33.89 -18.07 -4.90
C ILE A 478 -32.82 -17.62 -3.89
N SER A 479 -33.01 -16.44 -3.30
CA SER A 479 -32.14 -15.94 -2.23
C SER A 479 -32.84 -16.07 -0.89
N ILE A 480 -32.17 -16.65 0.10
CA ILE A 480 -32.74 -16.96 1.43
C ILE A 480 -31.86 -16.36 2.53
N TYR A 481 -32.51 -15.75 3.51
CA TYR A 481 -31.92 -15.43 4.80
C TYR A 481 -32.75 -16.10 5.90
N ASN A 482 -32.09 -16.83 6.78
CA ASN A 482 -32.72 -17.44 7.95
C ASN A 482 -31.99 -16.99 9.21
N LEU A 483 -32.72 -16.48 10.20
CA LEU A 483 -32.16 -16.08 11.49
C LEU A 483 -31.62 -17.30 12.26
N PRO A 484 -30.55 -17.16 13.07
CA PRO A 484 -30.07 -18.22 13.94
C PRO A 484 -31.17 -18.74 14.88
N ASN A 485 -31.20 -20.06 15.09
CA ASN A 485 -32.17 -20.78 15.95
C ASN A 485 -33.61 -20.88 15.43
N SER A 486 -33.90 -20.49 14.19
CA SER A 486 -35.17 -20.84 13.55
C SER A 486 -35.35 -22.37 13.51
N SER A 487 -36.58 -22.83 13.70
CA SER A 487 -36.94 -24.24 13.61
C SER A 487 -36.68 -24.78 12.21
N PHE A 488 -36.07 -25.96 12.15
CA PHE A 488 -35.80 -26.67 10.91
C PHE A 488 -37.08 -26.93 10.09
N ASP A 489 -38.24 -27.09 10.74
CA ASP A 489 -39.52 -27.28 10.05
C ASP A 489 -40.03 -25.99 9.38
N VAL A 490 -39.75 -24.83 9.98
CA VAL A 490 -40.06 -23.53 9.36
C VAL A 490 -39.20 -23.33 8.12
N VAL A 491 -37.89 -23.60 8.22
CA VAL A 491 -36.96 -23.51 7.08
C VAL A 491 -37.40 -24.42 5.94
N LYS A 492 -37.71 -25.71 6.22
CA LYS A 492 -38.20 -26.67 5.23
C LYS A 492 -39.48 -26.19 4.55
N ARG A 493 -40.48 -25.71 5.32
CA ARG A 493 -41.74 -25.22 4.75
C ARG A 493 -41.53 -24.08 3.76
N HIS A 494 -40.70 -23.10 4.11
CA HIS A 494 -40.41 -21.96 3.23
C HIS A 494 -39.63 -22.39 1.98
N ILE A 495 -38.63 -23.26 2.12
CA ILE A 495 -37.88 -23.81 0.98
C ILE A 495 -38.81 -24.60 0.05
N ASN A 496 -39.69 -25.44 0.59
CA ASN A 496 -40.65 -26.20 -0.20
C ASN A 496 -41.56 -25.27 -1.00
N GLU A 497 -42.12 -24.24 -0.36
CA GLU A 497 -42.99 -23.26 -1.02
C GLU A 497 -42.27 -22.54 -2.15
N VAL A 498 -41.14 -21.88 -1.86
CA VAL A 498 -40.43 -21.06 -2.85
C VAL A 498 -39.86 -21.92 -3.99
N THR A 499 -39.35 -23.11 -3.70
CA THR A 499 -38.81 -24.01 -4.72
C THR A 499 -39.92 -24.58 -5.59
N THR A 500 -41.04 -24.99 -5.01
CA THR A 500 -42.19 -25.53 -5.76
C THR A 500 -42.81 -24.48 -6.67
N VAL A 501 -42.94 -23.24 -6.19
CA VAL A 501 -43.44 -22.13 -7.02
C VAL A 501 -42.45 -21.82 -8.14
N SER A 502 -41.16 -21.69 -7.83
CA SER A 502 -40.13 -21.32 -8.82
C SER A 502 -39.95 -22.35 -9.94
N LYS A 503 -40.11 -23.64 -9.63
CA LYS A 503 -40.08 -24.74 -10.62
C LYS A 503 -41.18 -24.65 -11.68
N ARG A 504 -42.24 -23.88 -11.44
CA ARG A 504 -43.30 -23.64 -12.45
C ARG A 504 -42.87 -22.63 -13.52
N PHE A 505 -41.83 -21.84 -13.24
CA PHE A 505 -41.37 -20.76 -14.12
C PHE A 505 -40.07 -21.10 -14.84
N CYS A 506 -39.22 -21.94 -14.26
CA CYS A 506 -37.95 -22.34 -14.87
C CYS A 506 -37.47 -23.72 -14.41
N GLU A 507 -36.77 -24.42 -15.29
CA GLU A 507 -36.14 -25.71 -14.98
C GLU A 507 -34.86 -25.53 -14.15
N ASN A 508 -34.02 -24.52 -14.47
CA ASN A 508 -32.79 -24.28 -13.72
C ASN A 508 -33.07 -23.40 -12.50
N ILE A 509 -32.88 -23.96 -11.32
CA ILE A 509 -33.07 -23.32 -10.03
C ILE A 509 -31.71 -23.16 -9.36
N VAL A 510 -31.45 -21.96 -8.82
CA VAL A 510 -30.30 -21.65 -7.98
C VAL A 510 -30.83 -21.19 -6.63
N VAL A 511 -30.55 -21.94 -5.56
CA VAL A 511 -30.93 -21.58 -4.18
C VAL A 511 -29.67 -21.22 -3.42
N VAL A 512 -29.51 -19.95 -3.06
CA VAL A 512 -28.35 -19.45 -2.32
C VAL A 512 -28.84 -18.71 -1.08
N GLY A 513 -28.11 -18.81 0.02
CA GLY A 513 -28.55 -18.16 1.24
C GLY A 513 -27.60 -18.27 2.41
N ASP A 514 -27.89 -17.47 3.43
CA ASP A 514 -27.46 -17.71 4.81
C ASP A 514 -28.56 -18.52 5.49
N PHE A 515 -28.33 -19.82 5.61
CA PHE A 515 -29.32 -20.74 6.18
C PHE A 515 -29.19 -20.83 7.70
N ASN A 516 -28.10 -20.34 8.29
CA ASN A 516 -27.74 -20.57 9.69
C ASN A 516 -27.79 -22.06 10.11
N ILE A 517 -27.49 -22.97 9.16
CA ILE A 517 -27.37 -24.43 9.37
C ILE A 517 -25.94 -24.83 8.99
N ASP A 518 -25.09 -25.11 9.98
CA ASP A 518 -23.67 -25.38 9.74
C ASP A 518 -23.42 -26.78 9.15
N LEU A 519 -23.01 -26.84 7.88
CA LEU A 519 -22.75 -28.09 7.17
C LEU A 519 -21.45 -28.80 7.60
N LYS A 520 -20.63 -28.16 8.45
CA LYS A 520 -19.51 -28.86 9.09
C LYS A 520 -19.96 -29.86 10.14
N ILE A 521 -21.17 -29.70 10.66
CA ILE A 521 -21.77 -30.63 11.61
C ILE A 521 -22.48 -31.73 10.82
N LYS A 522 -22.00 -32.98 10.91
CA LYS A 522 -22.54 -34.11 10.12
C LYS A 522 -24.06 -34.33 10.30
N THR A 523 -24.62 -34.06 11.48
CA THR A 523 -26.07 -34.20 11.72
C THR A 523 -26.92 -33.22 10.92
N ASN A 524 -26.33 -32.14 10.40
CA ASN A 524 -26.98 -31.18 9.53
C ASN A 524 -26.99 -31.63 8.05
N HIS A 525 -26.30 -32.72 7.69
CA HIS A 525 -26.30 -33.24 6.31
C HIS A 525 -27.68 -33.73 5.85
N LYS A 526 -28.59 -34.02 6.78
CA LYS A 526 -30.04 -34.21 6.50
C LYS A 526 -30.67 -33.03 5.74
N PHE A 527 -30.07 -31.84 5.81
CA PHE A 527 -30.50 -30.68 5.04
C PHE A 527 -30.07 -30.78 3.57
N ILE A 528 -28.90 -31.35 3.30
CA ILE A 528 -28.44 -31.66 1.94
C ILE A 528 -29.40 -32.67 1.32
N ASP A 529 -29.70 -33.78 2.02
CA ASP A 529 -30.66 -34.80 1.57
C ASP A 529 -32.04 -34.20 1.26
N TYR A 530 -32.48 -33.24 2.09
CA TYR A 530 -33.73 -32.53 1.87
C TYR A 530 -33.70 -31.68 0.60
N MET A 531 -32.61 -30.96 0.32
CA MET A 531 -32.45 -30.18 -0.91
C MET A 531 -32.33 -31.08 -2.15
N GLU A 532 -31.67 -32.23 -2.03
CA GLU A 532 -31.56 -33.24 -3.07
C GLU A 532 -32.92 -33.86 -3.45
N SER A 533 -33.89 -33.91 -2.52
CA SER A 533 -35.26 -34.32 -2.84
C SER A 533 -35.96 -33.39 -3.84
N PHE A 534 -35.47 -32.14 -3.99
CA PHE A 534 -35.88 -31.22 -5.04
C PHE A 534 -35.01 -31.31 -6.31
N GLY A 535 -34.08 -32.27 -6.39
CA GLY A 535 -33.12 -32.40 -7.49
C GLY A 535 -32.01 -31.34 -7.46
N LEU A 536 -31.81 -30.66 -6.32
CA LEU A 536 -30.80 -29.59 -6.18
C LEU A 536 -29.55 -30.15 -5.52
N THR A 537 -28.38 -29.87 -6.11
CA THR A 537 -27.08 -30.35 -5.61
C THR A 537 -26.27 -29.22 -5.00
N LEU A 538 -25.56 -29.49 -3.90
CA LEU A 538 -24.65 -28.53 -3.28
C LEU A 538 -23.45 -28.31 -4.18
N ILE A 539 -23.21 -27.07 -4.62
CA ILE A 539 -22.08 -26.76 -5.52
C ILE A 539 -20.86 -26.17 -4.79
N ASN A 540 -21.02 -25.70 -3.56
CA ASN A 540 -19.90 -25.30 -2.72
C ASN A 540 -19.19 -26.54 -2.13
N LYS A 541 -17.86 -26.50 -2.07
CA LYS A 541 -17.09 -27.57 -1.41
C LYS A 541 -17.45 -27.66 0.08
N LEU A 542 -17.72 -28.87 0.57
CA LEU A 542 -17.90 -29.14 2.00
C LEU A 542 -16.62 -28.84 2.78
N ASN A 543 -16.80 -28.48 4.06
CA ASN A 543 -15.76 -28.12 5.02
C ASN A 543 -14.98 -26.82 4.73
N LYS A 544 -15.41 -26.04 3.73
CA LYS A 544 -14.94 -24.65 3.55
C LYS A 544 -15.55 -23.74 4.62
N ASN A 545 -14.85 -22.66 4.96
CA ASN A 545 -15.36 -21.64 5.88
C ASN A 545 -16.16 -20.61 5.09
N SER A 546 -17.45 -20.46 5.37
CA SER A 546 -18.27 -19.34 4.86
C SER A 546 -18.19 -18.12 5.77
N THR A 547 -17.59 -18.25 6.96
CA THR A 547 -17.44 -17.16 7.94
C THR A 547 -16.05 -17.14 8.57
N ASN A 548 -15.72 -16.04 9.24
CA ASN A 548 -14.48 -15.91 10.01
C ASN A 548 -14.47 -16.75 11.31
N ALA A 549 -15.62 -17.28 11.77
CA ALA A 549 -15.71 -18.26 12.88
C ALA A 549 -15.34 -19.67 12.45
N LYS A 550 -15.02 -19.89 11.17
CA LYS A 550 -14.80 -21.22 10.60
C LYS A 550 -16.07 -22.10 10.57
N THR A 551 -17.26 -21.50 10.45
CA THR A 551 -18.52 -22.23 10.17
C THR A 551 -18.80 -22.29 8.66
N GLN A 552 -19.73 -23.17 8.23
CA GLN A 552 -20.25 -23.22 6.86
C GLN A 552 -21.79 -23.11 6.87
N ILE A 553 -22.30 -21.89 6.98
CA ILE A 553 -23.73 -21.57 7.08
C ILE A 553 -24.30 -20.88 5.83
N ASP A 554 -23.43 -20.29 5.01
CA ASP A 554 -23.77 -19.69 3.74
C ASP A 554 -23.35 -20.65 2.62
N TYR A 555 -24.27 -21.00 1.71
CA TYR A 555 -23.96 -21.92 0.60
C TYR A 555 -25.04 -21.88 -0.49
N CYS A 556 -24.79 -22.58 -1.60
CA CYS A 556 -25.61 -22.62 -2.79
C CYS A 556 -25.92 -24.06 -3.24
N PHE A 557 -27.19 -24.30 -3.56
CA PHE A 557 -27.70 -25.50 -4.21
C PHE A 557 -28.24 -25.18 -5.60
N THR A 558 -28.03 -26.07 -6.57
CA THR A 558 -28.60 -25.88 -7.91
C THR A 558 -28.74 -27.19 -8.68
N ASN A 559 -29.65 -27.21 -9.64
CA ASN A 559 -29.74 -28.21 -10.72
C ASN A 559 -29.29 -27.63 -12.08
N GLY A 560 -28.79 -26.39 -12.11
CA GLY A 560 -28.31 -25.72 -13.30
C GLY A 560 -26.95 -26.28 -13.73
N ASN A 561 -26.89 -26.78 -14.97
CA ASN A 561 -25.68 -27.40 -15.49
C ASN A 561 -24.54 -26.39 -15.69
N GLY A 562 -23.32 -26.81 -15.31
CA GLY A 562 -22.09 -26.06 -15.57
C GLY A 562 -21.83 -24.89 -14.63
N LEU A 563 -22.61 -24.70 -13.56
CA LEU A 563 -22.35 -23.67 -12.56
C LEU A 563 -21.23 -24.08 -11.59
N LYS A 564 -20.44 -23.09 -11.16
CA LYS A 564 -19.43 -23.22 -10.10
C LYS A 564 -19.66 -22.16 -9.02
N SER A 565 -19.25 -22.48 -7.80
CA SER A 565 -19.24 -21.53 -6.70
C SER A 565 -18.05 -21.74 -5.76
N ASP A 566 -17.53 -20.64 -5.21
CA ASP A 566 -16.63 -20.62 -4.06
C ASP A 566 -16.88 -19.34 -3.25
N TYR A 567 -16.19 -19.23 -2.13
CA TYR A 567 -16.21 -18.05 -1.25
C TYR A 567 -15.04 -17.13 -1.60
N PHE A 568 -15.17 -15.83 -1.30
CA PHE A 568 -14.03 -14.93 -1.27
C PHE A 568 -14.01 -14.09 0.02
N GLU A 569 -12.85 -13.51 0.36
CA GLU A 569 -12.71 -12.72 1.59
C GLU A 569 -13.30 -11.33 1.43
N SER A 570 -14.13 -10.91 2.39
CA SER A 570 -14.60 -9.53 2.48
C SER A 570 -14.06 -8.84 3.73
N LEU A 571 -13.83 -7.54 3.62
CA LEU A 571 -13.42 -6.68 4.73
C LEU A 571 -14.60 -6.10 5.52
N THR A 572 -15.84 -6.26 5.02
CA THR A 572 -17.01 -5.53 5.52
C THR A 572 -17.92 -6.35 6.44
N SER A 573 -17.85 -7.68 6.40
CA SER A 573 -18.69 -8.57 7.20
C SER A 573 -17.88 -9.74 7.75
N PHE A 574 -18.43 -10.37 8.77
CA PHE A 574 -17.96 -11.65 9.26
C PHE A 574 -18.18 -12.81 8.28
N HIS A 575 -19.17 -12.66 7.40
CA HIS A 575 -19.51 -13.60 6.36
C HIS A 575 -18.64 -13.38 5.13
N LYS A 576 -18.45 -14.44 4.36
CA LYS A 576 -17.73 -14.42 3.09
C LYS A 576 -18.73 -14.42 1.95
N PRO A 577 -18.65 -13.49 1.00
CA PRO A 577 -19.53 -13.52 -0.16
C PRO A 577 -19.34 -14.80 -0.97
N ILE A 578 -20.43 -15.24 -1.59
CA ILE A 578 -20.49 -16.42 -2.46
C ILE A 578 -20.61 -15.93 -3.90
N TRP A 579 -19.67 -16.30 -4.75
CA TRP A 579 -19.80 -16.10 -6.19
C TRP A 579 -20.34 -17.36 -6.86
N ILE A 580 -21.21 -17.21 -7.86
CA ILE A 580 -21.80 -18.30 -8.65
C ILE A 580 -21.79 -17.90 -10.12
N ARG A 581 -21.10 -18.65 -10.99
CA ARG A 581 -21.00 -18.37 -12.43
C ARG A 581 -20.92 -19.65 -13.26
N LYS A 582 -21.10 -19.55 -14.58
CA LYS A 582 -20.86 -20.70 -15.46
C LYS A 582 -19.36 -21.00 -15.52
N ARG A 583 -19.02 -22.26 -15.72
CA ARG A 583 -17.64 -22.67 -15.97
C ARG A 583 -17.26 -22.15 -17.34
N GLU A 584 -16.26 -21.27 -17.38
CA GLU A 584 -15.54 -20.99 -18.63
C GLU A 584 -15.09 -22.34 -19.21
N ILE A 585 -15.69 -22.74 -20.32
CA ILE A 585 -15.01 -23.64 -21.23
C ILE A 585 -13.85 -22.77 -21.70
N LEU A 586 -12.65 -23.03 -21.19
CA LEU A 586 -11.43 -22.61 -21.84
C LEU A 586 -11.44 -23.28 -23.21
N THR A 587 -12.19 -22.73 -24.17
CA THR A 587 -11.98 -23.01 -25.58
C THR A 587 -10.54 -22.63 -25.81
N GLY A 588 -9.72 -23.58 -26.26
CA GLY A 588 -8.27 -23.49 -26.37
C GLY A 588 -7.75 -22.42 -27.34
N ILE A 589 -8.47 -21.32 -27.54
CA ILE A 589 -8.17 -20.22 -28.45
C ILE A 589 -7.15 -19.25 -27.83
N HIS A 590 -6.96 -19.23 -26.50
CA HIS A 590 -6.02 -18.31 -25.85
C HIS A 590 -4.63 -18.87 -25.50
N VAL A 591 -4.34 -20.15 -25.82
CA VAL A 591 -2.96 -20.66 -25.70
C VAL A 591 -2.12 -20.29 -26.94
N ASP A 592 -2.76 -20.06 -28.09
CA ASP A 592 -2.05 -19.74 -29.34
C ASP A 592 -1.81 -18.23 -29.52
N GLU A 593 -2.67 -17.34 -29.01
CA GLU A 593 -2.44 -15.89 -29.05
C GLU A 593 -1.31 -15.42 -28.09
N ILE A 594 -1.07 -16.14 -27.00
CA ILE A 594 0.10 -15.90 -26.13
C ILE A 594 1.40 -16.37 -26.79
N LYS A 595 1.32 -17.30 -27.76
CA LYS A 595 2.48 -17.71 -28.57
C LYS A 595 2.72 -16.77 -29.76
N GLN A 596 1.68 -16.17 -30.34
CA GLN A 596 1.81 -15.32 -31.54
C GLN A 596 2.34 -13.90 -31.26
N ILE A 597 2.22 -13.38 -30.04
CA ILE A 597 2.85 -12.08 -29.67
C ILE A 597 4.36 -12.24 -29.40
N ARG A 598 4.90 -13.47 -29.37
CA ARG A 598 6.32 -13.76 -29.10
C ARG A 598 7.22 -13.83 -30.34
N THR A 599 6.72 -13.55 -31.55
CA THR A 599 7.47 -13.86 -32.79
C THR A 599 7.67 -12.74 -33.80
N ASP A 600 7.49 -11.46 -33.46
CA ASP A 600 7.85 -10.36 -34.37
C ASP A 600 8.87 -9.40 -33.74
N ILE A 601 10.09 -9.91 -33.52
CA ILE A 601 11.31 -9.10 -33.47
C ILE A 601 12.31 -9.83 -34.38
N PRO A 602 12.80 -9.23 -35.49
CA PRO A 602 13.78 -9.88 -36.34
C PRO A 602 15.13 -9.86 -35.64
N PHE A 603 15.40 -10.89 -34.83
CA PHE A 603 16.71 -11.12 -34.23
C PHE A 603 17.56 -11.93 -35.21
N ASN A 604 18.52 -11.27 -35.84
CA ASN A 604 19.41 -11.85 -36.83
C ASN A 604 20.41 -12.80 -36.13
N LEU A 605 20.10 -14.10 -36.15
CA LEU A 605 20.87 -15.21 -35.56
C LEU A 605 22.24 -15.49 -36.22
N LYS A 606 22.78 -14.58 -37.03
CA LYS A 606 24.07 -14.77 -37.73
C LYS A 606 25.30 -14.29 -36.96
N ASP A 607 25.15 -13.60 -35.83
CA ASP A 607 26.29 -12.98 -35.12
C ASP A 607 26.77 -13.72 -33.86
N LEU A 608 26.31 -14.95 -33.59
CA LEU A 608 26.84 -15.77 -32.49
C LEU A 608 27.31 -17.12 -33.02
N ARG A 609 28.52 -17.10 -33.58
CA ARG A 609 29.34 -18.29 -33.78
C ARG A 609 30.42 -18.36 -32.70
N ILE A 610 30.69 -19.61 -32.30
CA ILE A 610 31.84 -20.17 -31.56
C ILE A 610 31.88 -19.85 -30.05
N TYR A 611 31.95 -20.79 -29.09
CA TYR A 611 32.50 -22.15 -29.08
C TYR A 611 31.62 -23.16 -28.31
N ASP A 612 31.47 -24.32 -28.94
CA ASP A 612 31.06 -25.61 -28.38
C ASP A 612 32.28 -26.27 -27.74
N GLN A 613 32.16 -26.67 -26.47
CA GLN A 613 32.90 -27.78 -25.87
C GLN A 613 31.96 -28.48 -24.88
N SER A 614 31.24 -29.48 -25.41
CA SER A 614 31.10 -30.81 -24.83
C SER A 614 31.51 -30.99 -23.36
N ASP A 615 30.54 -31.28 -22.51
CA ASP A 615 30.65 -32.43 -21.59
C ASP A 615 29.24 -32.95 -21.29
N THR A 616 28.96 -34.11 -21.87
CA THR A 616 27.84 -34.99 -21.60
C THR A 616 28.13 -35.79 -20.32
N MET A 617 27.22 -35.79 -19.36
CA MET A 617 27.01 -36.95 -18.50
C MET A 617 25.52 -37.22 -18.35
N GLU A 618 25.17 -38.45 -18.71
CA GLU A 618 23.86 -39.07 -18.64
C GLU A 618 23.46 -39.40 -17.19
N VAL A 619 22.15 -39.23 -16.95
CA VAL A 619 21.19 -40.10 -16.25
C VAL A 619 21.67 -40.91 -15.04
N ASP A 620 20.97 -40.73 -13.91
CA ASP A 620 20.38 -41.87 -13.19
C ASP A 620 19.07 -41.45 -12.49
N GLU A 621 17.97 -42.01 -12.97
CA GLU A 621 16.69 -42.12 -12.28
C GLU A 621 16.76 -43.34 -11.37
N GLU A 622 16.49 -43.21 -10.07
CA GLU A 622 15.90 -44.31 -9.33
C GLU A 622 15.04 -43.85 -8.13
N PHE A 623 13.89 -44.49 -8.05
CA PHE A 623 12.81 -44.32 -7.09
C PHE A 623 13.23 -44.60 -5.64
N SER A 624 12.67 -43.87 -4.68
CA SER A 624 12.12 -44.51 -3.49
C SER A 624 11.07 -43.61 -2.82
N SER A 625 9.86 -44.17 -2.76
CA SER A 625 8.83 -43.82 -1.81
C SER A 625 9.34 -44.05 -0.39
N ASP A 626 9.02 -43.15 0.55
CA ASP A 626 8.64 -43.61 1.88
C ASP A 626 7.75 -42.64 2.66
N ARG A 627 6.76 -43.28 3.30
CA ARG A 627 5.70 -42.71 4.11
C ARG A 627 6.17 -42.59 5.54
N TYR A 628 5.94 -41.46 6.21
CA TYR A 628 5.83 -41.41 7.68
C TYR A 628 4.69 -40.46 8.03
N LYS A 629 3.51 -40.99 8.37
CA LYS A 629 3.04 -41.44 9.70
C LYS A 629 2.79 -40.27 10.67
N ILE A 630 1.49 -40.00 10.80
CA ILE A 630 0.80 -39.30 11.88
C ILE A 630 1.10 -40.02 13.20
N VAL A 631 1.44 -39.27 14.24
CA VAL A 631 1.34 -39.68 15.64
C VAL A 631 0.74 -38.51 16.42
N ASP A 632 -0.52 -38.68 16.82
CA ASP A 632 -1.10 -38.03 18.00
C ASP A 632 -0.43 -38.65 19.22
N GLU A 633 -0.04 -37.86 20.22
CA GLU A 633 -0.21 -38.24 21.62
C GLU A 633 -0.12 -37.03 22.56
N ASN A 634 -1.04 -37.04 23.51
CA ASN A 634 -1.17 -36.12 24.63
C ASN A 634 0.05 -36.19 25.55
N GLU A 635 0.55 -35.05 26.00
CA GLU A 635 1.18 -34.98 27.33
C GLU A 635 0.95 -33.60 27.95
N GLN A 636 0.01 -33.61 28.89
CA GLN A 636 -0.34 -32.54 29.80
C GLN A 636 0.54 -32.71 31.03
N THR A 637 1.44 -31.77 31.29
CA THR A 637 2.20 -31.71 32.54
C THR A 637 1.93 -30.39 33.25
N ASP A 638 1.21 -30.52 34.36
CA ASP A 638 1.07 -29.52 35.41
C ASP A 638 2.41 -29.27 36.09
N ILE A 639 2.81 -28.01 36.24
CA ILE A 639 3.62 -27.54 37.38
C ILE A 639 3.13 -26.16 37.80
N ASP A 640 2.61 -26.13 39.03
CA ASP A 640 2.31 -25.00 39.90
C ASP A 640 3.37 -23.89 39.89
N THR A 641 2.95 -22.63 40.00
CA THR A 641 3.42 -21.71 41.05
C THR A 641 2.67 -20.37 41.01
N THR A 642 1.82 -20.19 42.02
CA THR A 642 1.39 -18.93 42.63
C THR A 642 2.52 -17.90 42.77
N PHE A 643 2.29 -16.61 42.48
CA PHE A 643 2.81 -15.48 43.28
C PHE A 643 2.18 -14.11 42.91
N ASN A 644 1.26 -13.68 43.79
CA ASN A 644 0.99 -12.34 44.33
C ASN A 644 1.10 -11.07 43.47
N LEU A 645 -0.06 -10.47 43.21
CA LEU A 645 -0.26 -9.01 43.16
C LEU A 645 -0.31 -8.47 44.59
N LYS A 646 0.64 -7.60 44.95
CA LYS A 646 0.57 -6.80 46.20
C LYS A 646 -0.03 -5.44 45.92
N ASP A 647 -1.10 -5.16 46.64
CA ASP A 647 -1.66 -3.85 46.92
C ASP A 647 -0.61 -2.86 47.44
N ARG A 648 -0.71 -1.61 46.98
CA ARG A 648 -0.13 -0.45 47.65
C ARG A 648 -1.23 0.22 48.46
N HIS A 649 -1.14 0.09 49.79
CA HIS A 649 -1.80 0.98 50.72
C HIS A 649 -1.00 2.27 50.93
N THR A 650 -1.74 3.29 51.28
CA THR A 650 -1.45 4.71 51.58
C THR A 650 -0.83 4.97 52.96
N ASN A 651 -0.28 6.19 53.12
CA ASN A 651 0.16 6.94 54.33
C ASN A 651 1.54 6.52 54.89
N ASP A 652 2.48 7.42 55.22
CA ASP A 652 2.43 8.83 55.66
C ASP A 652 3.22 9.81 54.76
#